data_AF-A0A5C6GKQ4-F1
#
_entry.id   AF-A0A5C6GKQ4-F1
#
_cell.length_a   1.000
_cell.length_b   1.000
_cell.length_c   1.000
_cell.angle_alpha   90.00
_cell.angle_beta   90.00
_cell.angle_gamma   90.00
#
_symmetry.space_group_name_H-M   'P 1'
#
loop_
_entity.id
_entity.type
_entity.pdbx_description
1 polymer ?
#
loop_
_entity_poly.entity_id
_entity_poly.type
_entity_poly.pdbx_seq_one_letter_code
_entity_poly.pdbx_strand_id
1 'polypeptide(L)'
;MPAIIGLYGLPGSGKSFLLKKLQNQLDPRQYTFYEGSELIASLVTGGLAAFQKLDNKKKQYWREQAMSTVAGDCYQSGRTAIVTGHFMFPAEGEYVSVCTAKDLNTYTHIIYLKLSAKVLSEQILGDTEKVRRSMSVEDLETWQQMEVQGLTRLSKEHDILFSNLAETGDNRLLDAFKLIQFSRRVKTVPNMIRVNARVDEILSHHTGLETMLVFDGDKTLCTEDAGMLCWKAIGIADQIVELFKGPLGYSETTFLQAMLLCEETIDETNFEGICKLRAAQIKIHPEFIYLLRKMKSHNHVRAVVATCGIRRLWELVLEREGFSETVKVIGGARISDDMIVTPIVKAHIVSRLKGEKGLRVWAFGDSPLDLPMLEEANEAIVVTGELHSRSRSMEKALLEAIEARDLRAQQTRQPGYVPPRLTVDVLPEVYLTDPAFLCAVFSRRQSLHPNVWHTTDTNAARLLMSPARDASVAGSQLRRAHGNMALYLAWSFLSEKLGVEEYPIQHVQGHQISGHRLRHEQKTTIVALMRGGEPMALSLSEAFPLAMFVHAASPNDVRSDHVENQETVILVDSVINSGKTLIDFISHTRSLSRHVQIIVVAGVVQADAILQGRKLAKKIEEHGVLIGALRLSENKFTGVKGTDTGHRLFNTTHMD
;
A
#
# COMPACT_ATOMS: atom_id res chain seq x y z
N MET A 1 27.91 0.92 -1.10
CA MET A 1 29.13 0.36 -0.47
C MET A 1 28.70 -0.69 0.53
N PRO A 2 29.36 -1.86 0.62
CA PRO A 2 29.06 -2.86 1.64
C PRO A 2 29.28 -2.33 3.05
N ALA A 3 28.71 -2.99 4.05
CA ALA A 3 28.91 -2.62 5.44
C ALA A 3 30.37 -2.84 5.88
N ILE A 4 30.92 -1.87 6.59
CA ILE A 4 32.18 -1.98 7.33
C ILE A 4 31.85 -1.78 8.81
N ILE A 5 32.12 -2.80 9.62
CA ILE A 5 31.67 -2.93 11.01
C ILE A 5 32.90 -2.91 11.92
N GLY A 6 32.98 -1.94 12.81
CA GLY A 6 33.99 -1.88 13.86
C GLY A 6 33.56 -2.66 15.09
N LEU A 7 34.34 -3.64 15.53
CA LEU A 7 34.20 -4.31 16.81
C LEU A 7 35.11 -3.63 17.84
N TYR A 8 34.50 -2.86 18.74
CA TYR A 8 35.18 -2.07 19.77
C TYR A 8 34.95 -2.63 21.16
N GLY A 9 35.73 -2.16 22.14
CA GLY A 9 35.69 -2.60 23.53
C GLY A 9 37.07 -2.52 24.16
N LEU A 10 37.11 -2.47 25.49
CA LEU A 10 38.37 -2.40 26.22
C LEU A 10 39.29 -3.63 25.97
N PRO A 11 40.61 -3.49 26.13
CA PRO A 11 41.51 -4.66 26.11
C PRO A 11 41.07 -5.71 27.12
N GLY A 12 40.96 -6.97 26.70
CA GLY A 12 40.42 -8.06 27.53
C GLY A 12 38.96 -8.39 27.25
N SER A 13 38.18 -7.52 26.58
CA SER A 13 36.73 -7.71 26.39
C SER A 13 36.28 -8.87 25.47
N GLY A 14 37.24 -9.61 24.90
CA GLY A 14 36.97 -10.74 24.00
C GLY A 14 36.83 -10.39 22.51
N LYS A 15 37.25 -9.20 22.05
CA LYS A 15 37.15 -8.80 20.62
C LYS A 15 37.72 -9.84 19.64
N SER A 16 38.99 -10.22 19.79
CA SER A 16 39.62 -11.19 18.88
C SER A 16 38.99 -12.58 19.00
N PHE A 17 38.51 -12.96 20.19
CA PHE A 17 37.78 -14.21 20.38
C PHE A 17 36.44 -14.21 19.63
N LEU A 18 35.66 -13.14 19.77
CA LEU A 18 34.41 -12.97 19.03
C LEU A 18 34.64 -12.96 17.52
N LEU A 19 35.66 -12.22 17.05
CA LEU A 19 36.03 -12.19 15.62
C LEU A 19 36.30 -13.61 15.08
N LYS A 20 37.09 -14.42 15.78
CA LYS A 20 37.38 -15.82 15.41
C LYS A 20 36.11 -16.69 15.41
N LYS A 21 35.22 -16.53 16.40
CA LYS A 21 33.95 -17.26 16.44
C LYS A 21 33.05 -16.90 15.25
N LEU A 22 32.97 -15.61 14.90
CA LEU A 22 32.23 -15.13 13.75
C LEU A 22 32.80 -15.64 12.42
N GLN A 23 34.13 -15.69 12.29
CA GLN A 23 34.82 -16.24 11.12
C GLN A 23 34.46 -17.70 10.84
N ASN A 24 34.18 -18.49 11.88
CA ASN A 24 33.79 -19.89 11.76
C ASN A 24 32.30 -20.09 11.41
N GLN A 25 31.45 -19.07 11.60
CA GLN A 25 29.99 -19.18 11.43
C GLN A 25 29.45 -18.44 10.21
N LEU A 26 30.10 -17.36 9.80
CA LEU A 26 29.66 -16.51 8.69
C LEU A 26 30.27 -16.98 7.36
N ASP A 27 29.50 -16.84 6.28
CA ASP A 27 29.91 -17.24 4.93
C ASP A 27 31.11 -16.40 4.44
N PRO A 28 32.29 -17.00 4.16
CA PRO A 28 33.48 -16.26 3.71
C PRO A 28 33.31 -15.60 2.33
N ARG A 29 32.27 -15.98 1.56
CA ARG A 29 31.89 -15.31 0.31
C ARG A 29 31.22 -13.97 0.55
N GLN A 30 30.64 -13.77 1.73
CA GLN A 30 29.88 -12.56 2.07
C GLN A 30 30.62 -11.66 3.07
N TYR A 31 31.55 -12.23 3.85
CA TYR A 31 32.22 -11.53 4.94
C TYR A 31 33.75 -11.62 4.82
N THR A 32 34.44 -10.61 5.34
CA THR A 32 35.89 -10.58 5.52
C THR A 32 36.22 -10.05 6.92
N PHE A 33 37.33 -10.51 7.50
CA PHE A 33 37.66 -10.30 8.91
C PHE A 33 39.06 -9.72 9.03
N TYR A 34 39.21 -8.69 9.85
CA TYR A 34 40.48 -8.02 10.07
C TYR A 34 40.74 -7.85 11.57
N GLU A 35 41.82 -8.44 12.07
CA GLU A 35 42.35 -8.07 13.39
C GLU A 35 43.20 -6.80 13.22
N GLY A 36 42.73 -5.67 13.77
CA GLY A 36 43.31 -4.36 13.46
C GLY A 36 44.81 -4.25 13.77
N SER A 37 45.27 -4.88 14.86
CA SER A 37 46.69 -4.92 15.20
C SER A 37 47.52 -5.79 14.24
N GLU A 38 46.96 -6.90 13.74
CA GLU A 38 47.65 -7.77 12.78
C GLU A 38 47.73 -7.10 11.41
N LEU A 39 46.67 -6.41 10.99
CA LEU A 39 46.67 -5.64 9.75
C LEU A 39 47.74 -4.53 9.78
N ILE A 40 47.82 -3.76 10.87
CA ILE A 40 48.88 -2.76 11.03
C ILE A 40 50.27 -3.42 11.02
N ALA A 41 50.43 -4.57 11.70
CA ALA A 41 51.69 -5.30 11.71
C ALA A 41 52.14 -5.77 10.32
N SER A 42 51.19 -6.14 9.44
CA SER A 42 51.50 -6.52 8.06
C SER A 42 51.93 -5.34 7.17
N LEU A 43 51.49 -4.12 7.50
CA LEU A 43 51.78 -2.92 6.72
C LEU A 43 53.09 -2.23 7.14
N VAL A 44 53.50 -2.38 8.41
CA VAL A 44 54.68 -1.72 8.97
C VAL A 44 55.90 -2.66 8.92
N THR A 45 56.98 -2.22 8.26
CA THR A 45 58.25 -2.94 8.26
C THR A 45 58.77 -3.12 9.69
N GLY A 46 59.00 -4.37 10.12
CA GLY A 46 59.36 -4.72 11.49
C GLY A 46 58.17 -5.00 12.42
N GLY A 47 56.94 -5.05 11.88
CA GLY A 47 55.74 -5.51 12.55
C GLY A 47 55.21 -4.57 13.64
N LEU A 48 54.37 -5.12 14.52
CA LEU A 48 53.70 -4.36 15.58
C LEU A 48 54.68 -3.72 16.58
N ALA A 49 55.81 -4.39 16.87
CA ALA A 49 56.83 -3.87 17.76
C ALA A 49 57.52 -2.61 17.20
N ALA A 50 57.72 -2.56 15.87
CA ALA A 50 58.22 -1.36 15.20
C ALA A 50 57.17 -0.25 15.24
N PHE A 51 55.90 -0.56 14.95
CA PHE A 51 54.79 0.39 15.03
C PHE A 51 54.67 1.05 16.41
N GLN A 52 54.77 0.29 17.49
CA GLN A 52 54.66 0.81 18.86
C GLN A 52 55.75 1.84 19.21
N LYS A 53 56.93 1.76 18.59
CA LYS A 53 58.05 2.70 18.79
C LYS A 53 57.94 3.99 17.98
N LEU A 54 56.99 4.07 17.04
CA LEU A 54 56.77 5.26 16.22
C LEU A 54 56.17 6.42 17.03
N ASP A 55 56.44 7.64 16.57
CA ASP A 55 55.74 8.83 17.05
C ASP A 55 54.25 8.83 16.67
N ASN A 56 53.46 9.67 17.32
CA ASN A 56 52.00 9.69 17.15
C ASN A 56 51.56 10.03 15.72
N LYS A 57 52.27 10.89 15.00
CA LYS A 57 51.93 11.25 13.61
C LYS A 57 52.11 10.06 12.68
N LYS A 58 53.21 9.32 12.81
CA LYS A 58 53.45 8.10 12.03
C LYS A 58 52.50 6.97 12.42
N LYS A 59 52.17 6.83 13.71
CA LYS A 59 51.14 5.86 14.17
C LYS A 59 49.79 6.15 13.53
N GLN A 60 49.39 7.42 13.50
CA GLN A 60 48.17 7.87 12.85
C GLN A 60 48.19 7.52 11.35
N TYR A 61 49.27 7.87 10.63
CA TYR A 61 49.43 7.53 9.21
C TYR A 61 49.18 6.04 8.93
N TRP A 62 49.80 5.13 9.70
CA TRP A 62 49.65 3.69 9.48
C TRP A 62 48.25 3.16 9.85
N ARG A 63 47.56 3.76 10.84
CA ARG A 63 46.16 3.45 11.13
C ARG A 63 45.25 3.84 9.96
N GLU A 64 45.49 5.01 9.38
CA GLU A 64 44.75 5.48 8.20
C GLU A 64 45.02 4.61 6.97
N GLN A 65 46.25 4.11 6.78
CA GLN A 65 46.58 3.16 5.71
C GLN A 65 45.90 1.79 5.92
N ALA A 66 45.86 1.28 7.16
CA ALA A 66 45.15 0.05 7.49
C ALA A 66 43.66 0.16 7.15
N MET A 67 43.00 1.24 7.56
CA MET A 67 41.59 1.47 7.22
C MET A 67 41.36 1.72 5.73
N SER A 68 42.31 2.36 5.04
CA SER A 68 42.25 2.51 3.58
C SER A 68 42.32 1.16 2.87
N THR A 69 43.11 0.22 3.38
CA THR A 69 43.20 -1.15 2.89
C THR A 69 41.86 -1.87 3.08
N VAL A 70 41.30 -1.83 4.30
CA VAL A 70 39.97 -2.42 4.57
C VAL A 70 38.90 -1.85 3.64
N ALA A 71 38.86 -0.53 3.48
CA ALA A 71 37.89 0.13 2.62
C ALA A 71 38.03 -0.31 1.15
N GLY A 72 39.27 -0.37 0.65
CA GLY A 72 39.60 -0.82 -0.70
C GLY A 72 39.17 -2.26 -0.94
N ASP A 73 39.54 -3.17 -0.04
CA ASP A 73 39.20 -4.60 -0.13
C ASP A 73 37.69 -4.84 -0.05
N CYS A 74 37.00 -4.12 0.84
CA CYS A 74 35.55 -4.16 0.97
C CYS A 74 34.87 -3.69 -0.32
N TYR A 75 35.32 -2.57 -0.88
CA TYR A 75 34.79 -2.03 -2.13
C TYR A 75 34.99 -2.98 -3.31
N GLN A 76 36.20 -3.54 -3.47
CA GLN A 76 36.53 -4.43 -4.58
C GLN A 76 35.83 -5.79 -4.49
N SER A 77 35.74 -6.36 -3.29
CA SER A 77 35.16 -7.69 -3.11
C SER A 77 33.64 -7.69 -2.93
N GLY A 78 33.04 -6.55 -2.62
CA GLY A 78 31.60 -6.45 -2.30
C GLY A 78 31.20 -7.11 -0.97
N ARG A 79 32.18 -7.59 -0.18
CA ARG A 79 31.97 -8.29 1.09
C ARG A 79 31.83 -7.33 2.26
N THR A 80 31.06 -7.71 3.27
CA THR A 80 31.00 -6.98 4.55
C THR A 80 32.29 -7.20 5.33
N ALA A 81 32.94 -6.11 5.74
CA ALA A 81 34.16 -6.18 6.54
C ALA A 81 33.86 -6.04 8.04
N ILE A 82 34.49 -6.88 8.85
CA ILE A 82 34.44 -6.83 10.31
C ILE A 82 35.85 -6.60 10.84
N VAL A 83 36.06 -5.50 11.53
CA VAL A 83 37.39 -5.02 11.94
C VAL A 83 37.44 -4.88 13.46
N THR A 84 38.44 -5.46 14.14
CA THR A 84 38.65 -5.15 15.56
C THR A 84 39.42 -3.85 15.72
N GLY A 85 38.93 -2.99 16.61
CA GLY A 85 39.49 -1.66 16.84
C GLY A 85 39.69 -1.35 18.33
N HIS A 86 40.48 -0.31 18.56
CA HIS A 86 40.62 0.35 19.86
C HIS A 86 40.26 1.82 19.67
N PHE A 87 39.49 2.40 20.60
CA PHE A 87 39.11 3.81 20.51
C PHE A 87 40.14 4.70 21.19
N MET A 88 40.62 4.30 22.38
CA MET A 88 41.59 5.08 23.13
C MET A 88 42.54 4.19 23.94
N PHE A 89 43.64 4.76 24.42
CA PHE A 89 44.58 4.10 25.34
C PHE A 89 44.98 5.04 26.49
N PRO A 90 45.31 4.49 27.68
CA PRO A 90 45.82 5.28 28.79
C PRO A 90 47.26 5.75 28.51
N ALA A 91 47.54 7.03 28.74
CA ALA A 91 48.86 7.65 28.65
C ALA A 91 49.05 8.69 29.76
N GLU A 92 50.06 8.51 30.62
CA GLU A 92 50.47 9.48 31.67
C GLU A 92 49.35 10.03 32.58
N GLY A 93 48.31 9.22 32.83
CA GLY A 93 47.16 9.62 33.67
C GLY A 93 45.97 10.20 32.89
N GLU A 94 46.10 10.34 31.58
CA GLU A 94 45.03 10.72 30.67
C GLU A 94 44.63 9.56 29.73
N TYR A 95 43.51 9.73 29.02
CA TYR A 95 43.03 8.79 28.00
C TYR A 95 43.09 9.43 26.62
N VAL A 96 43.98 8.91 25.77
CA VAL A 96 44.26 9.49 24.45
C VAL A 96 43.50 8.70 23.38
N SER A 97 42.61 9.39 22.65
CA SER A 97 41.91 8.81 21.50
C SER A 97 42.90 8.47 20.38
N VAL A 98 42.68 7.31 19.77
CA VAL A 98 43.42 6.82 18.61
C VAL A 98 42.56 6.66 17.37
N CYS A 99 41.28 7.03 17.47
CA CYS A 99 40.36 7.10 16.34
C CYS A 99 40.81 8.18 15.36
N THR A 100 40.92 7.81 14.09
CA THR A 100 41.35 8.70 13.01
C THR A 100 40.15 9.23 12.22
N ALA A 101 40.35 10.31 11.46
CA ALA A 101 39.32 10.79 10.53
C ALA A 101 38.97 9.73 9.47
N LYS A 102 39.94 8.87 9.10
CA LYS A 102 39.70 7.79 8.15
C LYS A 102 38.78 6.71 8.72
N ASP A 103 38.91 6.38 10.02
CA ASP A 103 37.99 5.46 10.69
C ASP A 103 36.54 5.96 10.57
N LEU A 104 36.32 7.22 10.96
CA LEU A 104 34.99 7.84 10.99
C LEU A 104 34.34 7.96 9.60
N ASN A 105 35.15 8.13 8.55
CA ASN A 105 34.67 8.18 7.17
C ASN A 105 34.49 6.79 6.53
N THR A 106 34.94 5.71 7.18
CA THR A 106 34.96 4.36 6.62
C THR A 106 33.93 3.45 7.30
N TYR A 107 33.82 3.52 8.63
CA TYR A 107 32.88 2.68 9.35
C TYR A 107 31.44 3.06 9.02
N THR A 108 30.62 2.04 8.84
CA THR A 108 29.17 2.18 8.71
C THR A 108 28.45 1.83 10.00
N HIS A 109 29.07 0.96 10.80
CA HIS A 109 28.54 0.49 12.06
C HIS A 109 29.69 0.31 13.05
N ILE A 110 29.41 0.52 14.33
CA ILE A 110 30.30 0.20 15.45
C ILE A 110 29.50 -0.61 16.46
N ILE A 111 29.99 -1.81 16.79
CA ILE A 111 29.45 -2.66 17.84
C ILE A 111 30.46 -2.65 18.99
N TYR A 112 30.04 -2.15 20.15
CA TYR A 112 30.86 -2.04 21.35
C TYR A 112 30.61 -3.23 22.29
N LEU A 113 31.65 -4.00 22.57
CA LEU A 113 31.61 -5.12 23.51
C LEU A 113 31.63 -4.58 24.94
N LYS A 114 30.45 -4.37 25.52
CA LYS A 114 30.27 -3.81 26.86
C LYS A 114 30.24 -4.92 27.91
N LEU A 115 31.24 -4.94 28.79
CA LEU A 115 31.34 -5.85 29.93
C LEU A 115 31.41 -5.04 31.22
N SER A 116 30.83 -5.55 32.29
CA SER A 116 31.04 -5.01 33.63
C SER A 116 32.54 -4.92 33.92
N ALA A 117 32.96 -3.83 34.57
CA ALA A 117 34.36 -3.62 34.89
C ALA A 117 34.94 -4.75 35.76
N LYS A 118 34.09 -5.38 36.58
CA LYS A 118 34.43 -6.57 37.38
C LYS A 118 34.79 -7.77 36.50
N VAL A 119 33.90 -8.17 35.57
CA VAL A 119 34.16 -9.31 34.67
C VAL A 119 35.34 -9.03 33.75
N LEU A 120 35.48 -7.79 33.28
CA LEU A 120 36.64 -7.39 32.49
C LEU A 120 37.95 -7.54 33.30
N SER A 121 37.95 -7.11 34.56
CA SER A 121 39.11 -7.28 35.46
C SER A 121 39.45 -8.75 35.67
N GLU A 122 38.45 -9.59 35.95
CA GLU A 122 38.61 -11.04 36.09
C GLU A 122 39.18 -11.69 34.82
N GLN A 123 38.67 -11.30 33.63
CA GLN A 123 39.19 -11.78 32.35
C GLN A 123 40.62 -11.33 32.09
N ILE A 124 40.99 -10.10 32.45
CA ILE A 124 42.36 -9.59 32.31
C ILE A 124 43.32 -10.37 33.21
N LEU A 125 42.94 -10.65 34.47
CA LEU A 125 43.75 -11.40 35.42
C LEU A 125 43.91 -12.88 35.04
N GLY A 126 42.86 -13.47 34.45
CA GLY A 126 42.84 -14.86 34.02
C GLY A 126 43.46 -15.12 32.65
N ASP A 127 43.84 -14.09 31.88
CA ASP A 127 44.39 -14.27 30.54
C ASP A 127 45.87 -14.67 30.61
N THR A 128 46.13 -15.93 30.27
CA THR A 128 47.48 -16.51 30.22
C THR A 128 48.19 -16.30 28.88
N GLU A 129 47.48 -15.86 27.84
CA GLU A 129 48.01 -15.70 26.48
C GLU A 129 48.64 -14.31 26.24
N LYS A 130 48.08 -13.26 26.85
CA LYS A 130 48.53 -11.87 26.65
C LYS A 130 48.68 -11.13 27.97
N VAL A 131 49.89 -10.65 28.26
CA VAL A 131 50.17 -9.79 29.41
C VAL A 131 49.49 -8.42 29.21
N ARG A 132 48.56 -8.08 30.09
CA ARG A 132 47.84 -6.80 30.08
C ARG A 132 48.08 -6.03 31.38
N ARG A 133 48.04 -4.71 31.29
CA ARG A 133 48.15 -3.83 32.46
C ARG A 133 46.96 -4.07 33.38
N SER A 134 47.23 -4.48 34.62
CA SER A 134 46.21 -4.53 35.67
C SER A 134 45.76 -3.11 36.01
N MET A 135 44.46 -2.89 36.11
CA MET A 135 43.82 -1.63 36.47
C MET A 135 42.75 -1.89 37.51
N SER A 136 42.41 -0.89 38.32
CA SER A 136 41.30 -1.02 39.28
C SER A 136 39.97 -1.15 38.53
N VAL A 137 38.96 -1.71 39.19
CA VAL A 137 37.60 -1.80 38.63
C VAL A 137 37.06 -0.41 38.31
N GLU A 138 37.35 0.57 39.17
CA GLU A 138 36.94 1.98 39.00
C GLU A 138 37.60 2.64 37.78
N ASP A 139 38.89 2.39 37.55
CA ASP A 139 39.58 2.92 36.37
C ASP A 139 39.05 2.28 35.08
N LEU A 140 38.76 0.98 35.10
CA LEU A 140 38.17 0.27 33.95
C LEU A 140 36.77 0.79 33.64
N GLU A 141 35.96 1.05 34.66
CA GLU A 141 34.63 1.63 34.51
C GLU A 141 34.71 3.04 33.91
N THR A 142 35.59 3.89 34.46
CA THR A 142 35.82 5.25 33.97
C THR A 142 36.27 5.23 32.50
N TRP A 143 37.24 4.37 32.16
CA TRP A 143 37.72 4.21 30.78
C TRP A 143 36.60 3.76 29.85
N GLN A 144 35.81 2.75 30.23
CA GLN A 144 34.72 2.26 29.40
C GLN A 144 33.67 3.34 29.15
N GLN A 145 33.30 4.10 30.19
CA GLN A 145 32.34 5.19 30.06
C GLN A 145 32.83 6.26 29.07
N MET A 146 34.12 6.64 29.13
CA MET A 146 34.71 7.57 28.17
C MET A 146 34.75 7.02 26.74
N GLU A 147 35.06 5.73 26.53
CA GLU A 147 35.02 5.13 25.19
C GLU A 147 33.59 5.13 24.62
N VAL A 148 32.61 4.68 25.40
CA VAL A 148 31.21 4.60 24.96
C VAL A 148 30.65 5.98 24.66
N GLN A 149 30.88 6.97 25.53
CA GLN A 149 30.44 8.35 25.30
C GLN A 149 31.10 8.95 24.06
N GLY A 150 32.42 8.78 23.90
CA GLY A 150 33.17 9.30 22.76
C GLY A 150 32.71 8.68 21.44
N LEU A 151 32.57 7.35 21.40
CA LEU A 151 32.08 6.63 20.22
C LEU A 151 30.62 6.96 19.90
N THR A 152 29.75 7.06 20.90
CA THR A 152 28.35 7.44 20.69
C THR A 152 28.26 8.84 20.06
N ARG A 153 29.01 9.81 20.57
CA ARG A 153 29.05 11.17 20.03
C ARG A 153 29.56 11.19 18.60
N LEU A 154 30.74 10.61 18.35
CA LEU A 154 31.34 10.61 17.01
C LEU A 154 30.50 9.83 16.00
N SER A 155 29.84 8.76 16.42
CA SER A 155 28.96 7.99 15.55
C SER A 155 27.76 8.83 15.08
N LYS A 156 27.15 9.62 15.98
CA LYS A 156 26.08 10.57 15.63
C LYS A 156 26.57 11.66 14.66
N GLU A 157 27.80 12.17 14.84
CA GLU A 157 28.38 13.23 14.00
C GLU A 157 28.76 12.74 12.59
N HIS A 158 29.03 11.44 12.43
CA HIS A 158 29.56 10.85 11.20
C HIS A 158 28.63 9.83 10.51
N ASP A 159 27.33 9.81 10.86
CA ASP A 159 26.34 8.90 10.25
C ASP A 159 26.70 7.40 10.42
N ILE A 160 27.27 7.04 11.57
CA ILE A 160 27.66 5.66 11.91
C ILE A 160 26.61 5.10 12.87
N LEU A 161 26.11 3.89 12.59
CA LEU A 161 25.21 3.19 13.51
C LEU A 161 26.01 2.59 14.67
N PHE A 162 25.67 2.96 15.90
CA PHE A 162 26.36 2.50 17.10
C PHE A 162 25.48 1.54 17.90
N SER A 163 26.05 0.44 18.38
CA SER A 163 25.35 -0.46 19.30
C SER A 163 26.21 -1.03 20.40
N ASN A 164 25.65 -1.16 21.60
CA ASN A 164 26.26 -1.93 22.67
C ASN A 164 25.88 -3.41 22.58
N LEU A 165 26.86 -4.28 22.60
CA LEU A 165 26.67 -5.70 22.81
C LEU A 165 26.80 -5.98 24.31
N ALA A 166 25.66 -6.20 24.96
CA ALA A 166 25.56 -6.43 26.40
C ALA A 166 26.23 -7.75 26.84
N GLU A 167 26.46 -7.84 28.14
CA GLU A 167 27.11 -8.95 28.84
C GLU A 167 26.18 -10.15 29.10
N THR A 168 24.86 -9.96 29.00
CA THR A 168 23.87 -10.89 29.56
C THR A 168 23.67 -12.17 28.74
N GLY A 169 24.17 -13.29 29.26
CA GLY A 169 23.74 -14.67 28.97
C GLY A 169 24.49 -15.44 27.87
N ASP A 170 24.23 -16.75 27.78
CA ASP A 170 24.81 -17.70 26.81
C ASP A 170 24.65 -17.30 25.31
N ASN A 171 23.91 -16.23 25.02
CA ASN A 171 23.54 -15.77 23.68
C ASN A 171 24.33 -14.57 23.13
N ARG A 172 25.41 -14.10 23.78
CA ARG A 172 26.23 -12.98 23.28
C ARG A 172 26.70 -13.15 21.82
N LEU A 173 27.02 -14.39 21.42
CA LEU A 173 27.39 -14.70 20.03
C LEU A 173 26.19 -14.60 19.08
N LEU A 174 25.00 -15.01 19.53
CA LEU A 174 23.77 -14.91 18.76
C LEU A 174 23.38 -13.44 18.54
N ASP A 175 23.52 -12.59 19.55
CA ASP A 175 23.21 -11.17 19.43
C ASP A 175 24.23 -10.43 18.54
N ALA A 176 25.52 -10.78 18.66
CA ALA A 176 26.53 -10.31 17.71
C ALA A 176 26.19 -10.72 16.27
N PHE A 177 25.73 -11.97 16.08
CA PHE A 177 25.34 -12.48 14.77
C PHE A 177 24.13 -11.72 14.21
N LYS A 178 23.09 -11.49 15.02
CA LYS A 178 21.92 -10.69 14.66
C LYS A 178 22.33 -9.28 14.23
N LEU A 179 23.16 -8.59 15.01
CA LEU A 179 23.65 -7.25 14.69
C LEU A 179 24.46 -7.22 13.38
N ILE A 180 25.37 -8.18 13.18
CA ILE A 180 26.19 -8.24 11.95
C ILE A 180 25.34 -8.54 10.70
N GLN A 181 24.38 -9.45 10.81
CA GLN A 181 23.45 -9.74 9.72
C GLN A 181 22.59 -8.52 9.40
N PHE A 182 22.07 -7.85 10.43
CA PHE A 182 21.34 -6.60 10.30
C PHE A 182 22.17 -5.53 9.59
N SER A 183 23.40 -5.28 10.05
CA SER A 183 24.31 -4.29 9.47
C SER A 183 24.59 -4.55 7.98
N ARG A 184 24.78 -5.81 7.60
CA ARG A 184 24.90 -6.19 6.19
C ARG A 184 23.59 -5.94 5.44
N ARG A 185 22.46 -6.36 6.01
CA ARG A 185 21.15 -6.29 5.36
C ARG A 185 20.75 -4.86 5.01
N VAL A 186 20.90 -3.92 5.93
CA VAL A 186 20.53 -2.50 5.69
C VAL A 186 21.40 -1.82 4.64
N LYS A 187 22.65 -2.29 4.42
CA LYS A 187 23.53 -1.75 3.36
C LYS A 187 23.40 -2.47 2.02
N THR A 188 22.90 -3.71 2.01
CA THR A 188 22.79 -4.53 0.79
C THR A 188 21.40 -4.51 0.18
N VAL A 189 20.35 -4.37 1.00
CA VAL A 189 18.95 -4.34 0.56
C VAL A 189 18.32 -3.00 0.94
N PRO A 190 18.04 -2.12 -0.04
CA PRO A 190 17.37 -0.86 0.20
C PRO A 190 16.05 -1.04 0.98
N ASN A 191 15.77 -0.15 1.93
CA ASN A 191 14.56 -0.21 2.74
C ASN A 191 13.28 -0.25 1.89
N MET A 192 13.24 0.49 0.78
CA MET A 192 12.09 0.52 -0.14
C MET A 192 11.76 -0.83 -0.78
N ILE A 193 12.75 -1.69 -1.03
CA ILE A 193 12.48 -3.04 -1.57
C ILE A 193 11.75 -3.89 -0.52
N ARG A 194 12.17 -3.78 0.74
CA ARG A 194 11.56 -4.49 1.88
C ARG A 194 10.13 -4.01 2.12
N VAL A 195 9.91 -2.69 2.04
CA VAL A 195 8.57 -2.07 2.12
C VAL A 195 7.68 -2.48 0.95
N ASN A 196 8.19 -2.48 -0.29
CA ASN A 196 7.42 -2.92 -1.46
C ASN A 196 6.96 -4.36 -1.32
N ALA A 197 7.84 -5.27 -0.89
CA ALA A 197 7.47 -6.67 -0.67
C ALA A 197 6.31 -6.79 0.34
N ARG A 198 6.30 -5.95 1.38
CA ARG A 198 5.21 -5.91 2.37
C ARG A 198 3.91 -5.34 1.78
N VAL A 199 3.98 -4.30 0.95
CA VAL A 199 2.81 -3.76 0.24
C VAL A 199 2.25 -4.81 -0.73
N ASP A 200 3.11 -5.48 -1.48
CA ASP A 200 2.73 -6.53 -2.43
C ASP A 200 2.06 -7.72 -1.73
N GLU A 201 2.57 -8.14 -0.56
CA GLU A 201 1.94 -9.15 0.29
C GLU A 201 0.50 -8.73 0.67
N ILE A 202 0.31 -7.49 1.12
CA ILE A 202 -1.00 -6.94 1.49
C ILE A 202 -1.96 -6.92 0.28
N LEU A 203 -1.45 -6.62 -0.92
CA LEU A 203 -2.26 -6.59 -2.15
C LEU A 203 -2.58 -7.98 -2.70
N SER A 204 -1.67 -8.94 -2.55
CA SER A 204 -1.75 -10.27 -3.19
C SER A 204 -3.00 -11.08 -2.83
N HIS A 205 -3.62 -10.78 -1.69
CA HIS A 205 -4.78 -11.50 -1.17
C HIS A 205 -6.13 -10.91 -1.61
N HIS A 206 -6.15 -9.91 -2.51
CA HIS A 206 -7.35 -9.13 -2.78
C HIS A 206 -7.62 -8.92 -4.28
N THR A 207 -8.80 -9.36 -4.74
CA THR A 207 -9.32 -9.10 -6.09
C THR A 207 -10.41 -8.05 -6.05
N GLY A 208 -10.36 -7.06 -6.95
CA GLY A 208 -11.40 -6.02 -7.05
C GLY A 208 -11.30 -4.93 -5.99
N LEU A 209 -10.09 -4.65 -5.50
CA LEU A 209 -9.82 -3.51 -4.62
C LEU A 209 -9.94 -2.20 -5.41
N GLU A 210 -10.73 -1.26 -4.92
CA GLU A 210 -10.96 0.05 -5.57
C GLU A 210 -10.53 1.24 -4.69
N THR A 211 -10.55 1.08 -3.36
CA THR A 211 -10.13 2.12 -2.40
C THR A 211 -9.17 1.54 -1.35
N MET A 212 -8.08 2.25 -1.09
CA MET A 212 -7.16 1.98 0.03
C MET A 212 -7.11 3.19 0.97
N LEU A 213 -7.31 2.96 2.25
CA LEU A 213 -7.14 3.96 3.31
C LEU A 213 -5.76 3.77 3.94
N VAL A 214 -4.96 4.84 3.99
CA VAL A 214 -3.62 4.84 4.57
C VAL A 214 -3.65 5.77 5.78
N PHE A 215 -3.54 5.19 6.96
CA PHE A 215 -3.54 5.94 8.21
C PHE A 215 -2.12 6.05 8.74
N ASP A 216 -1.72 7.24 9.16
CA ASP A 216 -0.75 7.31 10.25
C ASP A 216 -1.37 6.74 11.54
N GLY A 217 -0.53 6.23 12.43
CA GLY A 217 -0.98 5.65 13.68
C GLY A 217 -1.15 6.71 14.76
N ASP A 218 -0.01 7.10 15.35
CA ASP A 218 0.08 7.92 16.56
C ASP A 218 -0.56 9.30 16.32
N LYS A 219 -1.39 9.79 17.26
CA LYS A 219 -2.13 11.06 17.15
C LYS A 219 -3.10 11.22 15.95
N THR A 220 -3.12 10.26 15.03
CA THR A 220 -4.04 10.18 13.89
C THR A 220 -5.23 9.28 14.24
N LEU A 221 -4.99 8.02 14.60
CA LEU A 221 -6.05 7.08 14.99
C LEU A 221 -6.49 7.22 16.44
N CYS A 222 -5.62 7.73 17.32
CA CYS A 222 -5.89 7.99 18.73
C CYS A 222 -5.38 9.39 19.13
N THR A 223 -5.59 9.80 20.38
CA THR A 223 -5.10 11.11 20.87
C THR A 223 -3.62 11.04 21.28
N GLU A 224 -3.19 9.87 21.75
CA GLU A 224 -1.89 9.66 22.36
C GLU A 224 -0.77 9.45 21.33
N ASP A 225 0.45 9.82 21.72
CA ASP A 225 1.67 9.39 21.06
C ASP A 225 2.04 7.98 21.55
N ALA A 226 1.55 6.97 20.86
CA ALA A 226 1.63 5.59 21.30
C ALA A 226 3.08 5.08 21.35
N GLY A 227 3.93 5.49 20.39
CA GLY A 227 5.37 5.24 20.41
C GLY A 227 6.03 5.81 21.67
N MET A 228 5.79 7.09 21.99
CA MET A 228 6.38 7.72 23.18
C MET A 228 5.92 7.09 24.50
N LEU A 229 4.69 6.59 24.59
CA LEU A 229 4.23 5.84 25.76
C LEU A 229 5.05 4.55 25.98
N CYS A 230 5.40 3.86 24.90
CA CYS A 230 6.25 2.68 24.95
C CYS A 230 7.70 3.04 25.28
N TRP A 231 8.27 4.07 24.64
CA TRP A 231 9.64 4.51 24.93
C TRP A 231 9.83 4.96 26.37
N LYS A 232 8.82 5.59 26.98
CA LYS A 232 8.82 5.92 28.41
C LYS A 232 8.79 4.67 29.29
N ALA A 233 8.01 3.66 28.90
CA ALA A 233 7.94 2.40 29.64
C ALA A 233 9.23 1.58 29.56
N ILE A 234 9.94 1.66 28.43
CA ILE A 234 11.24 1.03 28.21
C ILE A 234 12.36 1.80 28.91
N GLY A 235 12.16 3.10 29.18
CA GLY A 235 13.15 3.95 29.84
C GLY A 235 14.12 4.66 28.89
N ILE A 236 13.79 4.72 27.60
CA ILE A 236 14.65 5.30 26.55
C ILE A 236 14.10 6.57 25.89
N ALA A 237 12.97 7.08 26.39
CA ALA A 237 12.28 8.23 25.80
C ALA A 237 13.17 9.46 25.60
N ASP A 238 14.00 9.81 26.60
CA ASP A 238 14.86 11.00 26.52
C ASP A 238 15.95 10.83 25.46
N GLN A 239 16.53 9.64 25.33
CA GLN A 239 17.54 9.34 24.32
C GLN A 239 16.94 9.36 22.92
N ILE A 240 15.72 8.84 22.75
CA ILE A 240 14.97 8.91 21.49
C ILE A 240 14.71 10.38 21.11
N VAL A 241 14.24 11.20 22.05
CA VAL A 241 13.97 12.63 21.81
C VAL A 241 15.26 13.37 21.44
N GLU A 242 16.37 13.12 22.14
CA GLU A 242 17.67 13.70 21.82
C GLU A 242 18.14 13.28 20.42
N LEU A 243 17.97 12.01 20.08
CA LEU A 243 18.37 11.44 18.80
C LEU A 243 17.65 12.12 17.62
N PHE A 244 16.32 12.28 17.68
CA PHE A 244 15.56 12.96 16.63
C PHE A 244 15.71 14.49 16.60
N LYS A 245 16.14 15.10 17.70
CA LYS A 245 16.56 16.52 17.73
C LYS A 245 17.98 16.75 17.22
N GLY A 246 18.74 15.67 17.04
CA GLY A 246 20.10 15.71 16.54
C GLY A 246 20.21 16.18 15.09
N PRO A 247 21.45 16.32 14.58
CA PRO A 247 21.72 16.87 13.24
C PRO A 247 21.15 16.01 12.10
N LEU A 248 20.94 14.71 12.34
CA LEU A 248 20.39 13.78 11.36
C LEU A 248 18.85 13.83 11.26
N GLY A 249 18.17 14.55 12.16
CA GLY A 249 16.71 14.72 12.15
C GLY A 249 15.96 13.40 11.97
N TYR A 250 14.95 13.38 11.09
CA TYR A 250 14.14 12.20 10.79
C TYR A 250 14.69 11.37 9.60
N SER A 251 16.02 11.17 9.55
CA SER A 251 16.67 10.33 8.54
C SER A 251 16.52 8.82 8.78
N GLU A 252 16.73 8.01 7.75
CA GLU A 252 16.80 6.55 7.87
C GLU A 252 17.81 6.10 8.94
N THR A 253 19.00 6.71 9.01
CA THR A 253 20.00 6.38 10.04
C THR A 253 19.46 6.65 11.44
N THR A 254 18.77 7.77 11.66
CA THR A 254 18.16 8.09 12.97
C THR A 254 17.15 7.02 13.39
N PHE A 255 16.28 6.57 12.48
CA PHE A 255 15.31 5.53 12.76
C PHE A 255 15.95 4.16 13.01
N LEU A 256 17.00 3.80 12.26
CA LEU A 256 17.77 2.58 12.51
C LEU A 256 18.48 2.65 13.88
N GLN A 257 19.03 3.80 14.25
CA GLN A 257 19.67 4.00 15.55
C GLN A 257 18.67 3.90 16.71
N ALA A 258 17.45 4.42 16.54
CA ALA A 258 16.38 4.28 17.52
C ALA A 258 15.99 2.81 17.75
N MET A 259 15.91 2.03 16.67
CA MET A 259 15.67 0.59 16.74
C MET A 259 16.80 -0.15 17.45
N LEU A 260 18.07 0.19 17.17
CA LEU A 260 19.23 -0.40 17.88
C LEU A 260 19.19 -0.09 19.38
N LEU A 261 18.86 1.15 19.78
CA LEU A 261 18.66 1.51 21.18
C LEU A 261 17.56 0.68 21.84
N CYS A 262 16.47 0.40 21.12
CA CYS A 262 15.42 -0.47 21.62
C CYS A 262 15.93 -1.91 21.80
N GLU A 263 16.65 -2.47 20.82
CA GLU A 263 17.21 -3.83 20.91
C GLU A 263 18.21 -3.98 22.06
N GLU A 264 19.00 -2.95 22.32
CA GLU A 264 19.97 -2.93 23.42
C GLU A 264 19.32 -2.92 24.81
N THR A 265 18.14 -2.30 24.91
CA THR A 265 17.53 -2.01 26.22
C THR A 265 16.56 -3.09 26.67
N ILE A 266 15.87 -3.75 25.72
CA ILE A 266 14.78 -4.65 26.07
C ILE A 266 14.75 -5.91 25.18
N ASP A 267 14.69 -7.07 25.83
CA ASP A 267 14.48 -8.34 25.13
C ASP A 267 13.08 -8.43 24.49
N GLU A 268 12.88 -9.44 23.66
CA GLU A 268 11.64 -9.64 22.91
C GLU A 268 10.43 -9.92 23.82
N THR A 269 10.62 -10.65 24.92
CA THR A 269 9.54 -11.05 25.83
C THR A 269 9.01 -9.85 26.61
N ASN A 270 9.92 -9.06 27.18
CA ASN A 270 9.59 -7.85 27.91
C ASN A 270 9.01 -6.78 26.99
N PHE A 271 9.52 -6.66 25.77
CA PHE A 271 8.97 -5.74 24.77
C PHE A 271 7.53 -6.08 24.37
N GLU A 272 7.24 -7.36 24.13
CA GLU A 272 5.88 -7.84 23.86
C GLU A 272 4.96 -7.56 25.06
N GLY A 273 5.44 -7.74 26.29
CA GLY A 273 4.71 -7.41 27.51
C GLY A 273 4.34 -5.92 27.61
N ILE A 274 5.30 -5.02 27.32
CA ILE A 274 5.06 -3.58 27.28
C ILE A 274 4.06 -3.23 26.16
N CYS A 275 4.24 -3.78 24.96
CA CYS A 275 3.33 -3.53 23.84
C CYS A 275 1.89 -3.92 24.18
N LYS A 276 1.68 -5.09 24.81
CA LYS A 276 0.34 -5.52 25.27
C LYS A 276 -0.26 -4.57 26.31
N LEU A 277 0.53 -4.18 27.31
CA LEU A 277 0.08 -3.27 28.35
C LEU A 277 -0.31 -1.90 27.79
N ARG A 278 0.47 -1.36 26.86
CA ARG A 278 0.21 -0.05 26.24
C ARG A 278 -0.91 -0.12 25.22
N ALA A 279 -0.99 -1.20 24.43
CA ALA A 279 -2.10 -1.42 23.52
C ALA A 279 -3.45 -1.38 24.26
N ALA A 280 -3.54 -1.96 25.46
CA ALA A 280 -4.74 -1.94 26.29
C ALA A 280 -5.19 -0.52 26.72
N GLN A 281 -4.28 0.45 26.74
CA GLN A 281 -4.54 1.83 27.18
C GLN A 281 -4.95 2.75 26.03
N ILE A 282 -4.53 2.44 24.80
CA ILE A 282 -4.79 3.26 23.61
C ILE A 282 -6.25 3.09 23.20
N LYS A 283 -6.93 4.22 22.92
CA LYS A 283 -8.31 4.22 22.41
C LYS A 283 -8.33 4.86 21.03
N ILE A 284 -8.79 4.10 20.03
CA ILE A 284 -9.04 4.64 18.69
C ILE A 284 -10.25 5.58 18.77
N HIS A 285 -10.18 6.72 18.10
CA HIS A 285 -11.29 7.67 18.05
C HIS A 285 -12.58 6.99 17.51
N PRO A 286 -13.76 7.27 18.10
CA PRO A 286 -15.02 6.66 17.70
C PRO A 286 -15.35 6.77 16.21
N GLU A 287 -14.97 7.87 15.58
CA GLU A 287 -15.17 8.19 14.17
C GLU A 287 -14.37 7.24 13.27
N PHE A 288 -13.12 6.94 13.63
CA PHE A 288 -12.31 5.93 12.94
C PHE A 288 -12.82 4.51 13.20
N ILE A 289 -13.26 4.20 14.43
CA ILE A 289 -13.95 2.92 14.71
C ILE A 289 -15.18 2.75 13.80
N TYR A 290 -15.99 3.79 13.64
CA TYR A 290 -17.16 3.76 12.76
C TYR A 290 -16.77 3.53 11.29
N LEU A 291 -15.76 4.26 10.80
CA LEU A 291 -15.23 4.12 9.44
C LEU A 291 -14.72 2.69 9.18
N LEU A 292 -13.90 2.15 10.10
CA LEU A 292 -13.33 0.79 9.98
C LEU A 292 -14.41 -0.30 10.11
N ARG A 293 -15.44 -0.10 10.95
CA ARG A 293 -16.61 -1.01 11.00
C ARG A 293 -17.38 -1.01 9.68
N LYS A 294 -17.61 0.15 9.07
CA LYS A 294 -18.22 0.25 7.74
C LYS A 294 -17.39 -0.44 6.67
N MET A 295 -16.06 -0.35 6.74
CA MET A 295 -15.17 -1.04 5.81
C MET A 295 -15.34 -2.56 5.83
N LYS A 296 -15.67 -3.18 6.99
CA LYS A 296 -15.87 -4.64 7.07
C LYS A 296 -16.94 -5.17 6.11
N SER A 297 -17.96 -4.38 5.77
CA SER A 297 -19.01 -4.77 4.82
C SER A 297 -18.68 -4.48 3.35
N HIS A 298 -17.48 -3.98 3.04
CA HIS A 298 -17.07 -3.57 1.69
C HIS A 298 -15.74 -4.25 1.32
N ASN A 299 -15.81 -5.29 0.50
CA ASN A 299 -14.62 -6.05 0.09
C ASN A 299 -13.68 -5.30 -0.87
N HIS A 300 -14.16 -4.25 -1.54
CA HIS A 300 -13.39 -3.39 -2.43
C HIS A 300 -12.70 -2.21 -1.72
N VAL A 301 -12.83 -2.12 -0.38
CA VAL A 301 -12.15 -1.11 0.45
C VAL A 301 -11.27 -1.81 1.48
N ARG A 302 -10.01 -1.39 1.61
CA ARG A 302 -9.06 -1.88 2.61
C ARG A 302 -8.34 -0.72 3.27
N ALA A 303 -7.62 -1.05 4.33
CA ALA A 303 -6.84 -0.08 5.08
C ALA A 303 -5.47 -0.63 5.47
N VAL A 304 -4.52 0.30 5.57
CA VAL A 304 -3.19 0.05 6.12
C VAL A 304 -2.81 1.19 7.08
N VAL A 305 -2.17 0.84 8.18
CA VAL A 305 -1.50 1.79 9.07
C VAL A 305 -0.04 1.86 8.67
N ALA A 306 0.42 3.04 8.24
CA ALA A 306 1.82 3.32 7.92
C ALA A 306 2.43 4.15 9.05
N THR A 307 3.13 3.50 9.98
CA THR A 307 3.59 4.13 11.23
C THR A 307 5.11 4.23 11.30
N CYS A 308 5.60 5.43 11.66
CA CYS A 308 7.00 5.65 12.07
C CYS A 308 7.28 5.12 13.49
N GLY A 309 6.22 4.84 14.26
CA GLY A 309 6.28 4.32 15.62
C GLY A 309 6.38 2.80 15.65
N ILE A 310 5.88 2.21 16.73
CA ILE A 310 6.04 0.78 17.01
C ILE A 310 4.98 -0.03 16.27
N ARG A 311 5.40 -0.82 15.26
CA ARG A 311 4.51 -1.71 14.48
C ARG A 311 3.67 -2.62 15.38
N ARG A 312 4.34 -3.35 16.27
CA ARG A 312 3.71 -4.39 17.10
C ARG A 312 2.60 -3.84 18.00
N LEU A 313 2.77 -2.62 18.48
CA LEU A 313 1.76 -1.93 19.29
C LEU A 313 0.46 -1.71 18.49
N TRP A 314 0.58 -1.20 17.26
CA TRP A 314 -0.58 -0.96 16.39
C TRP A 314 -1.27 -2.26 15.96
N GLU A 315 -0.52 -3.34 15.75
CA GLU A 315 -1.10 -4.66 15.51
C GLU A 315 -1.98 -5.12 16.67
N LEU A 316 -1.50 -4.99 17.91
CA LEU A 316 -2.24 -5.36 19.11
C LEU A 316 -3.47 -4.47 19.34
N VAL A 317 -3.36 -3.16 19.08
CA VAL A 317 -4.51 -2.23 19.16
C VAL A 317 -5.59 -2.63 18.15
N LEU A 318 -5.22 -2.88 16.90
CA LEU A 318 -6.16 -3.29 15.85
C LEU A 318 -6.75 -4.68 16.11
N GLU A 319 -5.96 -5.62 16.63
CA GLU A 319 -6.43 -6.95 17.02
C GLU A 319 -7.50 -6.87 18.11
N ARG A 320 -7.26 -6.07 19.16
CA ARG A 320 -8.23 -5.85 20.24
C ARG A 320 -9.56 -5.29 19.73
N GLU A 321 -9.51 -4.36 18.78
CA GLU A 321 -10.70 -3.78 18.17
C GLU A 321 -11.34 -4.67 17.07
N GLY A 322 -10.74 -5.83 16.79
CA GLY A 322 -11.22 -6.82 15.83
C GLY A 322 -10.99 -6.42 14.37
N PHE A 323 -9.94 -5.65 14.07
CA PHE A 323 -9.62 -5.15 12.72
C PHE A 323 -8.38 -5.77 12.09
N SER A 324 -7.67 -6.68 12.77
CA SER A 324 -6.41 -7.30 12.30
C SER A 324 -6.50 -8.01 10.94
N GLU A 325 -7.67 -8.52 10.58
CA GLU A 325 -7.90 -9.13 9.26
C GLU A 325 -8.04 -8.09 8.14
N THR A 326 -8.67 -6.95 8.45
CA THR A 326 -9.06 -5.93 7.47
C THR A 326 -8.11 -4.74 7.36
N VAL A 327 -7.34 -4.49 8.42
CA VAL A 327 -6.36 -3.41 8.52
C VAL A 327 -4.99 -4.03 8.76
N LYS A 328 -4.04 -3.79 7.87
CA LYS A 328 -2.66 -4.25 8.01
C LYS A 328 -1.77 -3.12 8.53
N VAL A 329 -0.62 -3.46 9.09
CA VAL A 329 0.34 -2.49 9.61
C VAL A 329 1.66 -2.60 8.84
N ILE A 330 2.18 -1.46 8.41
CA ILE A 330 3.52 -1.28 7.87
C ILE A 330 4.25 -0.33 8.83
N GLY A 331 5.30 -0.84 9.47
CA GLY A 331 6.05 -0.13 10.51
C GLY A 331 7.28 -0.93 10.91
N GLY A 332 8.08 -0.37 11.82
CA GLY A 332 9.21 -1.06 12.44
C GLY A 332 9.23 -0.88 13.95
N ALA A 333 10.36 -1.19 14.57
CA ALA A 333 10.78 -0.90 15.95
C ALA A 333 11.92 -1.84 16.37
N ARG A 334 11.93 -3.06 15.82
CA ARG A 334 12.86 -4.15 16.12
C ARG A 334 13.60 -4.59 14.87
N ILE A 335 14.77 -5.18 15.03
CA ILE A 335 15.55 -5.74 13.91
C ILE A 335 14.73 -6.80 13.15
N SER A 336 13.92 -7.57 13.86
CA SER A 336 13.04 -8.60 13.30
C SER A 336 11.94 -8.05 12.38
N ASP A 337 11.64 -6.75 12.44
CA ASP A 337 10.65 -6.12 11.56
C ASP A 337 11.17 -5.95 10.13
N ASP A 338 12.49 -6.05 9.92
CA ASP A 338 13.19 -5.96 8.62
C ASP A 338 12.86 -4.68 7.82
N MET A 339 12.31 -3.63 8.43
CA MET A 339 12.08 -2.35 7.77
C MET A 339 11.92 -1.21 8.78
N ILE A 340 12.13 0.01 8.29
CA ILE A 340 11.76 1.25 9.00
C ILE A 340 10.81 2.06 8.13
N VAL A 341 9.99 2.89 8.76
CA VAL A 341 9.10 3.82 8.05
C VAL A 341 9.49 5.24 8.42
N THR A 342 9.95 5.99 7.43
CA THR A 342 10.25 7.42 7.50
C THR A 342 9.18 8.20 6.72
N PRO A 343 9.15 9.55 6.78
CA PRO A 343 8.23 10.35 5.97
C PRO A 343 8.26 10.02 4.47
N ILE A 344 9.46 9.82 3.91
CA ILE A 344 9.65 9.45 2.50
C ILE A 344 9.13 8.04 2.23
N VAL A 345 9.30 7.11 3.18
CA VAL A 345 8.76 5.74 3.06
C VAL A 345 7.24 5.75 3.08
N LYS A 346 6.59 6.59 3.91
CA LYS A 346 5.13 6.74 3.88
C LYS A 346 4.64 7.21 2.51
N ALA A 347 5.29 8.22 1.92
CA ALA A 347 4.99 8.66 0.56
C ALA A 347 5.16 7.52 -0.45
N HIS A 348 6.26 6.77 -0.33
CA HIS A 348 6.54 5.63 -1.21
C HIS A 348 5.46 4.53 -1.11
N ILE A 349 4.96 4.24 0.10
CA ILE A 349 3.83 3.32 0.30
C ILE A 349 2.59 3.79 -0.47
N VAL A 350 2.24 5.07 -0.35
CA VAL A 350 1.08 5.66 -1.08
C VAL A 350 1.30 5.62 -2.59
N SER A 351 2.51 5.95 -3.06
CA SER A 351 2.88 5.92 -4.48
C SER A 351 2.77 4.51 -5.06
N ARG A 352 3.32 3.51 -4.35
CA ARG A 352 3.23 2.10 -4.74
C ARG A 352 1.78 1.64 -4.84
N LEU A 353 0.94 2.01 -3.88
CA LEU A 353 -0.50 1.71 -3.91
C LEU A 353 -1.22 2.39 -5.09
N LYS A 354 -0.95 3.67 -5.35
CA LYS A 354 -1.51 4.40 -6.50
C LYS A 354 -1.11 3.82 -7.85
N GLY A 355 0.03 3.13 -7.92
CA GLY A 355 0.45 2.39 -9.11
C GLY A 355 -0.50 1.26 -9.52
N GLU A 356 -1.34 0.77 -8.60
CA GLU A 356 -2.34 -0.25 -8.90
C GLU A 356 -3.51 0.32 -9.72
N LYS A 357 -3.85 -0.38 -10.81
CA LYS A 357 -4.80 0.13 -11.80
C LYS A 357 -6.18 0.37 -11.17
N GLY A 358 -6.60 1.63 -11.16
CA GLY A 358 -7.92 2.04 -10.69
C GLY A 358 -8.07 2.09 -9.16
N LEU A 359 -6.97 1.91 -8.40
CA LEU A 359 -6.97 2.03 -6.95
C LEU A 359 -6.91 3.52 -6.56
N ARG A 360 -7.85 3.95 -5.72
CA ARG A 360 -7.81 5.29 -5.12
C ARG A 360 -7.30 5.21 -3.69
N VAL A 361 -6.32 6.04 -3.37
CA VAL A 361 -5.69 6.08 -2.06
C VAL A 361 -6.11 7.33 -1.30
N TRP A 362 -6.63 7.14 -0.09
CA TRP A 362 -6.91 8.20 0.88
C TRP A 362 -5.84 8.15 1.97
N ALA A 363 -5.14 9.24 2.25
CA ALA A 363 -4.16 9.31 3.32
C ALA A 363 -4.66 10.17 4.48
N PHE A 364 -4.34 9.76 5.71
CA PHE A 364 -4.71 10.43 6.95
C PHE A 364 -3.48 10.62 7.81
N GLY A 365 -3.23 11.85 8.28
CA GLY A 365 -2.10 12.14 9.16
C GLY A 365 -2.27 13.42 9.96
N ASP A 366 -1.51 13.59 11.04
CA ASP A 366 -1.64 14.71 11.97
C ASP A 366 -0.41 15.65 11.99
N SER A 367 0.70 15.25 11.37
CA SER A 367 2.01 15.87 11.57
C SER A 367 2.77 16.18 10.26
N PRO A 368 3.84 16.99 10.30
CA PRO A 368 4.65 17.26 9.12
C PRO A 368 5.32 16.02 8.53
N LEU A 369 5.50 14.96 9.34
CA LEU A 369 6.05 13.69 8.88
C LEU A 369 5.10 12.96 7.92
N ASP A 370 3.84 13.36 7.90
CA ASP A 370 2.78 12.78 7.07
C ASP A 370 2.55 13.56 5.78
N LEU A 371 3.03 14.81 5.69
CA LEU A 371 2.84 15.64 4.50
C LEU A 371 3.28 14.94 3.20
N PRO A 372 4.45 14.26 3.15
CA PRO A 372 4.84 13.54 1.94
C PRO A 372 3.83 12.48 1.49
N MET A 373 3.17 11.78 2.43
CA MET A 373 2.15 10.77 2.06
C MET A 373 0.79 11.38 1.74
N LEU A 374 0.46 12.52 2.36
CA LEU A 374 -0.74 13.29 2.06
C LEU A 374 -0.67 13.89 0.66
N GLU A 375 0.48 14.46 0.29
CA GLU A 375 0.75 15.00 -1.05
C GLU A 375 0.73 13.94 -2.13
N GLU A 376 1.21 12.74 -1.82
CA GLU A 376 1.18 11.64 -2.77
C GLU A 376 -0.23 11.05 -2.92
N ALA A 377 -1.16 11.22 -1.98
CA ALA A 377 -2.46 10.56 -2.03
C ALA A 377 -3.41 11.13 -3.11
N ASN A 378 -4.47 10.39 -3.45
CA ASN A 378 -5.54 10.96 -4.27
C ASN A 378 -6.44 11.90 -3.46
N GLU A 379 -6.60 11.59 -2.17
CA GLU A 379 -7.38 12.37 -1.22
C GLU A 379 -6.61 12.44 0.09
N ALA A 380 -6.46 13.63 0.65
CA ALA A 380 -5.65 13.88 1.83
C ALA A 380 -6.50 14.44 2.97
N ILE A 381 -6.45 13.79 4.13
CA ILE A 381 -7.19 14.17 5.34
C ILE A 381 -6.20 14.48 6.46
N VAL A 382 -6.18 15.73 6.88
CA VAL A 382 -5.44 16.19 8.06
C VAL A 382 -6.28 15.90 9.30
N VAL A 383 -5.74 15.10 10.22
CA VAL A 383 -6.38 14.86 11.51
C VAL A 383 -5.99 15.95 12.49
N THR A 384 -7.00 16.67 12.97
CA THR A 384 -6.84 17.79 13.89
C THR A 384 -7.20 17.34 15.30
N GLY A 385 -6.18 17.07 16.10
CA GLY A 385 -6.31 16.75 17.54
C GLY A 385 -6.44 17.96 18.47
N GLU A 386 -6.36 17.71 19.78
CA GLU A 386 -6.41 18.75 20.82
C GLU A 386 -5.21 19.71 20.77
N LEU A 387 -5.44 21.00 21.07
CA LEU A 387 -4.47 22.07 20.85
C LEU A 387 -3.10 21.82 21.52
N HIS A 388 -3.10 21.27 22.73
CA HIS A 388 -1.88 21.06 23.50
C HIS A 388 -1.05 19.85 23.04
N SER A 389 -1.63 18.93 22.26
CA SER A 389 -0.95 17.74 21.75
C SER A 389 -0.48 17.89 20.29
N ARG A 390 -0.93 18.94 19.59
CA ARG A 390 -0.59 19.22 18.17
C ARG A 390 0.90 19.42 17.97
N SER A 391 1.36 19.00 16.79
CA SER A 391 2.68 19.42 16.29
C SER A 391 2.70 20.92 16.04
N ARG A 392 3.62 21.62 16.72
CA ARG A 392 3.78 23.09 16.62
C ARG A 392 4.22 23.56 15.24
N SER A 393 4.85 22.70 14.44
CA SER A 393 5.35 23.04 13.11
C SER A 393 4.36 22.74 11.99
N MET A 394 3.25 22.05 12.27
CA MET A 394 2.34 21.57 11.22
C MET A 394 1.56 22.69 10.53
N GLU A 395 1.14 23.74 11.23
CA GLU A 395 0.39 24.84 10.60
C GLU A 395 1.22 25.53 9.51
N LYS A 396 2.47 25.89 9.83
CA LYS A 396 3.41 26.47 8.85
C LYS A 396 3.69 25.51 7.69
N ALA A 397 3.90 24.23 7.99
CA ALA A 397 4.21 23.23 6.97
C ALA A 397 3.01 22.95 6.05
N LEU A 398 1.79 22.95 6.58
CA LEU A 398 0.55 22.81 5.81
C LEU A 398 0.31 24.02 4.91
N LEU A 399 0.49 25.24 5.43
CA LEU A 399 0.34 26.46 4.62
C LEU A 399 1.31 26.45 3.44
N GLU A 400 2.58 26.11 3.69
CA GLU A 400 3.56 25.96 2.61
C GLU A 400 3.16 24.87 1.62
N ALA A 401 2.71 23.71 2.08
CA ALA A 401 2.29 22.62 1.20
C ALA A 401 1.10 23.01 0.31
N ILE A 402 0.11 23.72 0.87
CA ILE A 402 -1.09 24.16 0.17
C ILE A 402 -0.73 25.27 -0.84
N GLU A 403 0.03 26.28 -0.42
CA GLU A 403 0.31 27.47 -1.22
C GLU A 403 1.40 27.24 -2.28
N ALA A 404 2.47 26.51 -1.94
CA ALA A 404 3.63 26.35 -2.81
C ALA A 404 3.67 25.00 -3.54
N ARG A 405 2.99 23.97 -3.02
CA ARG A 405 3.05 22.59 -3.54
C ARG A 405 1.70 22.03 -4.01
N ASP A 406 0.66 22.88 -4.07
CA ASP A 406 -0.72 22.55 -4.53
C ASP A 406 -1.35 21.36 -3.78
N LEU A 407 -1.03 21.20 -2.48
CA LEU A 407 -1.67 20.18 -1.65
C LEU A 407 -3.17 20.49 -1.51
N ARG A 408 -4.01 19.56 -2.01
CA ARG A 408 -5.46 19.59 -1.80
C ARG A 408 -5.83 18.64 -0.68
N ALA A 409 -6.07 19.19 0.50
CA ALA A 409 -6.44 18.43 1.68
C ALA A 409 -7.74 18.95 2.31
N GLN A 410 -8.33 18.12 3.16
CA GLN A 410 -9.41 18.47 4.07
C GLN A 410 -8.94 18.21 5.50
N GLN A 411 -9.62 18.78 6.49
CA GLN A 411 -9.37 18.46 7.90
C GLN A 411 -10.57 17.79 8.54
N THR A 412 -10.27 16.83 9.42
CA THR A 412 -11.26 16.26 10.34
C THR A 412 -10.83 16.54 11.77
N ARG A 413 -11.80 16.87 12.63
CA ARG A 413 -11.56 17.27 14.02
C ARG A 413 -11.82 16.11 14.96
N GLN A 414 -10.82 15.73 15.74
CA GLN A 414 -10.86 14.54 16.59
C GLN A 414 -10.36 14.89 18.00
N PRO A 415 -11.25 15.06 18.99
CA PRO A 415 -12.72 15.00 18.91
C PRO A 415 -13.37 16.24 18.26
N GLY A 416 -14.62 16.14 17.80
CA GLY A 416 -15.29 17.21 17.01
C GLY A 416 -15.40 18.60 17.66
N TYR A 417 -15.18 18.75 18.97
CA TYR A 417 -15.19 20.04 19.67
C TYR A 417 -13.89 20.84 19.53
N VAL A 418 -12.79 20.24 19.07
CA VAL A 418 -11.52 20.96 18.98
C VAL A 418 -11.63 22.11 17.97
N PRO A 419 -10.87 23.21 18.12
CA PRO A 419 -10.82 24.23 17.08
C PRO A 419 -10.19 23.66 15.80
N PRO A 420 -10.54 24.15 14.60
CA PRO A 420 -9.88 23.73 13.38
C PRO A 420 -8.37 24.08 13.43
N ARG A 421 -7.55 23.40 12.63
CA ARG A 421 -6.10 23.63 12.58
C ARG A 421 -5.74 24.82 11.68
N LEU A 422 -6.38 24.92 10.52
CA LEU A 422 -6.39 26.12 9.68
C LEU A 422 -7.84 26.56 9.46
N THR A 423 -8.07 27.76 8.92
CA THR A 423 -9.42 28.22 8.60
C THR A 423 -10.09 27.30 7.58
N VAL A 424 -11.42 27.22 7.61
CA VAL A 424 -12.20 26.32 6.72
C VAL A 424 -12.04 26.72 5.24
N ASP A 425 -11.75 28.00 4.96
CA ASP A 425 -11.49 28.47 3.60
C ASP A 425 -10.16 27.93 3.04
N VAL A 426 -9.16 27.74 3.91
CA VAL A 426 -7.82 27.25 3.52
C VAL A 426 -7.78 25.72 3.57
N LEU A 427 -8.40 25.12 4.58
CA LEU A 427 -8.43 23.67 4.80
C LEU A 427 -9.88 23.25 5.10
N PRO A 428 -10.66 22.87 4.08
CA PRO A 428 -12.07 22.55 4.23
C PRO A 428 -12.32 21.44 5.26
N GLU A 429 -13.44 21.53 5.97
CA GLU A 429 -13.80 20.56 7.00
C GLU A 429 -14.52 19.34 6.41
N VAL A 430 -14.23 18.15 6.95
CA VAL A 430 -14.94 16.91 6.67
C VAL A 430 -15.18 16.08 7.93
N TYR A 431 -16.36 15.46 7.98
CA TYR A 431 -16.77 14.56 9.05
C TYR A 431 -16.72 13.12 8.55
N LEU A 432 -15.97 12.25 9.23
CA LEU A 432 -15.80 10.86 8.80
C LEU A 432 -17.10 10.04 8.85
N THR A 433 -18.11 10.54 9.55
CA THR A 433 -19.45 9.96 9.65
C THR A 433 -20.45 10.56 8.65
N ASP A 434 -20.07 11.58 7.89
CA ASP A 434 -20.95 12.24 6.93
C ASP A 434 -21.30 11.31 5.76
N PRO A 435 -22.58 11.18 5.37
CA PRO A 435 -22.99 10.35 4.24
C PRO A 435 -22.27 10.65 2.93
N ALA A 436 -21.93 11.91 2.63
CA ALA A 436 -21.23 12.23 1.38
C ALA A 436 -19.77 11.74 1.42
N PHE A 437 -19.08 11.90 2.55
CA PHE A 437 -17.75 11.32 2.76
C PHE A 437 -17.76 9.79 2.66
N LEU A 438 -18.69 9.14 3.37
CA LEU A 438 -18.83 7.67 3.34
C LEU A 438 -19.14 7.17 1.93
N CYS A 439 -20.01 7.89 1.20
CA CYS A 439 -20.30 7.60 -0.20
C CYS A 439 -19.03 7.71 -1.06
N ALA A 440 -18.20 8.74 -0.86
CA ALA A 440 -16.97 8.92 -1.62
C ALA A 440 -15.92 7.81 -1.36
N VAL A 441 -15.87 7.29 -0.13
CA VAL A 441 -14.95 6.20 0.27
C VAL A 441 -15.46 4.83 -0.18
N PHE A 442 -16.74 4.52 0.07
CA PHE A 442 -17.30 3.16 -0.05
C PHE A 442 -18.08 2.89 -1.33
N SER A 443 -18.45 3.90 -2.12
CA SER A 443 -19.13 3.64 -3.40
C SER A 443 -18.25 2.85 -4.34
N ARG A 444 -18.81 1.80 -4.95
CA ARG A 444 -18.15 1.06 -6.01
C ARG A 444 -18.09 1.93 -7.27
N ARG A 445 -16.88 2.32 -7.63
CA ARG A 445 -16.55 3.11 -8.82
C ARG A 445 -16.61 2.26 -10.09
N GLN A 446 -16.50 0.94 -9.96
CA GLN A 446 -16.57 -0.01 -11.08
C GLN A 446 -17.78 -0.95 -11.00
N SER A 447 -18.87 -0.55 -10.32
CA SER A 447 -20.11 -1.35 -10.33
C SER A 447 -20.97 -1.09 -11.57
N LEU A 448 -21.45 -2.18 -12.17
CA LEU A 448 -22.50 -2.15 -13.17
C LEU A 448 -23.80 -1.65 -12.53
N HIS A 449 -24.59 -0.88 -13.27
CA HIS A 449 -25.89 -0.42 -12.78
C HIS A 449 -26.83 -1.63 -12.51
N PRO A 450 -27.58 -1.66 -11.38
CA PRO A 450 -28.38 -2.83 -10.97
C PRO A 450 -29.47 -3.25 -11.97
N ASN A 451 -29.95 -2.31 -12.79
CA ASN A 451 -30.92 -2.59 -13.86
C ASN A 451 -30.30 -3.16 -15.15
N VAL A 452 -29.00 -3.47 -15.14
CA VAL A 452 -28.32 -4.13 -16.25
C VAL A 452 -28.22 -5.62 -15.93
N TRP A 453 -28.85 -6.42 -16.76
CA TRP A 453 -28.71 -7.86 -16.78
C TRP A 453 -27.82 -8.26 -17.95
N HIS A 454 -26.88 -9.17 -17.72
CA HIS A 454 -26.01 -9.68 -18.79
C HIS A 454 -25.64 -11.15 -18.59
N THR A 455 -25.24 -11.80 -19.68
CA THR A 455 -24.83 -13.22 -19.68
C THR A 455 -23.39 -13.45 -20.13
N THR A 456 -22.57 -12.40 -20.09
CA THR A 456 -21.14 -12.38 -20.50
C THR A 456 -20.36 -13.66 -20.18
N ASP A 457 -20.52 -14.21 -18.97
CA ASP A 457 -19.72 -15.33 -18.47
C ASP A 457 -20.33 -16.72 -18.71
N THR A 458 -21.52 -16.77 -19.34
CA THR A 458 -22.21 -18.03 -19.63
C THR A 458 -21.63 -18.72 -20.87
N ASN A 459 -21.68 -20.07 -20.87
CA ASN A 459 -21.31 -20.85 -22.06
C ASN A 459 -22.22 -20.55 -23.25
N ALA A 460 -23.51 -20.31 -23.02
CA ALA A 460 -24.45 -19.92 -24.06
C ALA A 460 -24.04 -18.61 -24.75
N ALA A 461 -23.70 -17.57 -23.98
CA ALA A 461 -23.21 -16.31 -24.54
C ALA A 461 -21.93 -16.49 -25.35
N ARG A 462 -20.97 -17.32 -24.88
CA ARG A 462 -19.75 -17.63 -25.65
C ARG A 462 -20.06 -18.27 -27.00
N LEU A 463 -20.96 -19.25 -27.03
CA LEU A 463 -21.36 -19.94 -28.26
C LEU A 463 -22.11 -19.00 -29.22
N LEU A 464 -23.07 -18.24 -28.71
CA LEU A 464 -23.89 -17.32 -29.50
C LEU A 464 -23.08 -16.13 -30.06
N MET A 465 -22.08 -15.65 -29.32
CA MET A 465 -21.22 -14.53 -29.74
C MET A 465 -20.17 -14.91 -30.79
N SER A 466 -19.75 -16.16 -30.86
CA SER A 466 -18.65 -16.58 -31.74
C SER A 466 -18.90 -16.22 -33.22
N PRO A 467 -20.05 -16.54 -33.84
CA PRO A 467 -20.31 -16.19 -35.23
C PRO A 467 -20.37 -14.68 -35.49
N ALA A 468 -20.80 -13.87 -34.51
CA ALA A 468 -20.85 -12.41 -34.69
C ALA A 468 -19.45 -11.75 -34.68
N ARG A 469 -18.47 -12.43 -34.07
CA ARG A 469 -17.07 -11.97 -33.99
C ARG A 469 -16.20 -12.51 -35.11
N ASP A 470 -16.64 -13.55 -35.79
CA ASP A 470 -15.92 -14.11 -36.93
C ASP A 470 -16.00 -13.14 -38.10
N ALA A 471 -14.85 -12.62 -38.54
CA ALA A 471 -14.76 -11.68 -39.64
C ALA A 471 -15.19 -12.29 -40.98
N SER A 472 -15.16 -13.61 -41.12
CA SER A 472 -15.62 -14.32 -42.31
C SER A 472 -17.15 -14.42 -42.42
N VAL A 473 -17.88 -14.16 -41.33
CA VAL A 473 -19.34 -14.20 -41.27
C VAL A 473 -19.91 -12.81 -41.56
N ALA A 474 -20.76 -12.69 -42.59
CA ALA A 474 -21.39 -11.45 -43.00
C ALA A 474 -22.79 -11.70 -43.61
N GLY A 475 -23.54 -10.62 -43.88
CA GLY A 475 -24.83 -10.68 -44.55
C GLY A 475 -25.85 -11.51 -43.79
N SER A 476 -26.57 -12.38 -44.51
CA SER A 476 -27.66 -13.20 -43.95
C SER A 476 -27.20 -14.11 -42.80
N GLN A 477 -25.98 -14.64 -42.86
CA GLN A 477 -25.44 -15.49 -41.79
C GLN A 477 -25.21 -14.68 -40.51
N LEU A 478 -24.68 -13.46 -40.64
CA LEU A 478 -24.49 -12.57 -39.50
C LEU A 478 -25.84 -12.10 -38.92
N ARG A 479 -26.82 -11.79 -39.78
CA ARG A 479 -28.19 -11.48 -39.34
C ARG A 479 -28.80 -12.63 -38.53
N ARG A 480 -28.63 -13.87 -38.99
CA ARG A 480 -29.10 -15.06 -38.26
C ARG A 480 -28.38 -15.23 -36.91
N ALA A 481 -27.08 -14.95 -36.85
CA ALA A 481 -26.34 -14.98 -35.60
C ALA A 481 -26.93 -13.98 -34.58
N HIS A 482 -27.16 -12.73 -34.98
CA HIS A 482 -27.80 -11.73 -34.14
C HIS A 482 -29.24 -12.11 -33.75
N GLY A 483 -30.02 -12.69 -34.67
CA GLY A 483 -31.35 -13.22 -34.37
C GLY A 483 -31.34 -14.29 -33.28
N ASN A 484 -30.40 -15.23 -33.34
CA ASN A 484 -30.22 -16.26 -32.29
C ASN A 484 -29.88 -15.65 -30.93
N MET A 485 -29.08 -14.57 -30.88
CA MET A 485 -28.82 -13.84 -29.64
C MET A 485 -30.10 -13.24 -29.08
N ALA A 486 -30.93 -12.65 -29.93
CA ALA A 486 -32.19 -12.03 -29.54
C ALA A 486 -33.19 -13.05 -29.00
N LEU A 487 -33.33 -14.22 -29.64
CA LEU A 487 -34.16 -15.31 -29.13
C LEU A 487 -33.70 -15.79 -27.75
N TYR A 488 -32.39 -15.92 -27.54
CA TYR A 488 -31.88 -16.24 -26.21
C TYR A 488 -32.29 -15.19 -25.17
N LEU A 489 -32.08 -13.91 -25.47
CA LEU A 489 -32.48 -12.80 -24.59
C LEU A 489 -34.00 -12.72 -24.37
N ALA A 490 -34.81 -13.10 -25.36
CA ALA A 490 -36.26 -13.20 -25.21
C ALA A 490 -36.64 -14.18 -24.10
N TRP A 491 -36.03 -15.37 -24.12
CA TRP A 491 -36.38 -16.46 -23.21
C TRP A 491 -35.67 -16.44 -21.86
N SER A 492 -34.49 -15.82 -21.76
CA SER A 492 -33.73 -15.78 -20.52
C SER A 492 -33.82 -14.46 -19.75
N PHE A 493 -34.23 -13.38 -20.43
CA PHE A 493 -34.28 -12.04 -19.84
C PHE A 493 -35.68 -11.42 -19.92
N LEU A 494 -36.28 -11.32 -21.10
CA LEU A 494 -37.57 -10.64 -21.24
C LEU A 494 -38.69 -11.41 -20.52
N SER A 495 -38.78 -12.73 -20.70
CA SER A 495 -39.74 -13.59 -20.00
C SER A 495 -39.61 -13.51 -18.48
N GLU A 496 -38.38 -13.45 -17.95
CA GLU A 496 -38.11 -13.36 -16.51
C GLU A 496 -38.43 -11.97 -15.93
N LYS A 497 -38.21 -10.90 -16.72
CA LYS A 497 -38.43 -9.52 -16.25
C LYS A 497 -39.86 -9.05 -16.39
N LEU A 498 -40.54 -9.44 -17.48
CA LEU A 498 -41.93 -9.06 -17.74
C LEU A 498 -42.92 -10.09 -17.18
N GLY A 499 -42.47 -11.34 -17.03
CA GLY A 499 -43.32 -12.47 -16.70
C GLY A 499 -44.11 -12.98 -17.90
N VAL A 500 -44.87 -14.04 -17.66
CA VAL A 500 -45.80 -14.64 -18.62
C VAL A 500 -47.24 -14.46 -18.15
N GLU A 501 -48.19 -14.58 -19.09
CA GLU A 501 -49.62 -14.65 -18.83
C GLU A 501 -50.23 -15.90 -19.48
N GLU A 502 -51.28 -16.42 -18.87
CA GLU A 502 -52.06 -17.52 -19.42
C GLU A 502 -53.05 -17.03 -20.48
N TYR A 503 -53.25 -17.83 -21.51
CA TYR A 503 -54.31 -17.61 -22.49
C TYR A 503 -54.92 -18.94 -22.95
N PRO A 504 -56.21 -18.97 -23.33
CA PRO A 504 -56.86 -20.20 -23.76
C PRO A 504 -56.30 -20.68 -25.11
N ILE A 505 -55.93 -21.96 -25.17
CA ILE A 505 -55.52 -22.64 -26.41
C ILE A 505 -56.37 -23.90 -26.64
N GLN A 506 -56.59 -24.20 -27.91
CA GLN A 506 -57.24 -25.44 -28.33
C GLN A 506 -56.23 -26.60 -28.23
N HIS A 507 -56.46 -27.53 -27.31
CA HIS A 507 -55.68 -28.75 -27.19
C HIS A 507 -55.93 -29.66 -28.40
N VAL A 508 -54.92 -30.45 -28.78
CA VAL A 508 -55.00 -31.41 -29.91
C VAL A 508 -56.12 -32.45 -29.75
N GLN A 509 -56.61 -32.67 -28.53
CA GLN A 509 -57.73 -33.57 -28.23
C GLN A 509 -59.11 -32.88 -28.28
N GLY A 510 -59.21 -31.62 -28.71
CA GLY A 510 -60.49 -30.94 -28.95
C GLY A 510 -61.09 -30.18 -27.75
N HIS A 511 -60.40 -30.11 -26.61
CA HIS A 511 -60.79 -29.27 -25.47
C HIS A 511 -59.88 -28.06 -25.30
N GLN A 512 -60.28 -27.08 -24.49
CA GLN A 512 -59.45 -25.91 -24.17
C GLN A 512 -58.50 -26.22 -23.00
N ILE A 513 -57.29 -25.67 -23.04
CA ILE A 513 -56.30 -25.66 -21.94
C ILE A 513 -55.61 -24.29 -21.85
N SER A 514 -54.88 -24.03 -20.77
CA SER A 514 -54.03 -22.84 -20.64
C SER A 514 -52.72 -23.00 -21.44
N GLY A 515 -52.52 -22.11 -22.41
CA GLY A 515 -51.21 -21.79 -22.99
C GLY A 515 -50.57 -20.61 -22.29
N HIS A 516 -49.31 -20.32 -22.59
CA HIS A 516 -48.57 -19.20 -22.00
C HIS A 516 -47.96 -18.33 -23.10
N ARG A 517 -47.94 -17.02 -22.85
CA ARG A 517 -47.30 -16.03 -23.71
C ARG A 517 -46.70 -14.90 -22.87
N LEU A 518 -46.00 -13.95 -23.49
CA LEU A 518 -45.41 -12.83 -22.74
C LEU A 518 -46.53 -12.00 -22.09
N ARG A 519 -46.33 -11.58 -20.84
CA ARG A 519 -47.32 -10.73 -20.18
C ARG A 519 -47.52 -9.43 -20.96
N HIS A 520 -48.78 -9.08 -21.23
CA HIS A 520 -49.16 -7.90 -22.01
C HIS A 520 -48.51 -7.83 -23.40
N GLU A 521 -48.34 -8.97 -24.08
CA GLU A 521 -47.70 -9.05 -25.40
C GLU A 521 -48.36 -8.13 -26.44
N GLN A 522 -49.70 -8.08 -26.48
CA GLN A 522 -50.47 -7.19 -27.38
C GLN A 522 -50.30 -5.69 -27.07
N LYS A 523 -49.79 -5.36 -25.88
CA LYS A 523 -49.50 -4.00 -25.43
C LYS A 523 -47.98 -3.77 -25.31
N THR A 524 -47.20 -4.49 -26.10
CA THR A 524 -45.76 -4.33 -26.21
C THR A 524 -45.40 -3.81 -27.59
N THR A 525 -44.56 -2.78 -27.66
CA THR A 525 -43.97 -2.27 -28.91
C THR A 525 -42.48 -2.61 -28.98
N ILE A 526 -42.07 -3.34 -30.01
CA ILE A 526 -40.67 -3.63 -30.35
C ILE A 526 -40.18 -2.59 -31.36
N VAL A 527 -39.14 -1.84 -31.00
CA VAL A 527 -38.54 -0.81 -31.83
C VAL A 527 -37.14 -1.26 -32.27
N ALA A 528 -36.99 -1.49 -33.57
CA ALA A 528 -35.71 -1.77 -34.20
C ALA A 528 -34.93 -0.47 -34.41
N LEU A 529 -33.82 -0.29 -33.69
CA LEU A 529 -32.92 0.85 -33.90
C LEU A 529 -32.10 0.59 -35.17
N MET A 530 -32.44 1.33 -36.22
CA MET A 530 -31.87 1.09 -37.54
C MET A 530 -30.41 1.56 -37.62
N ARG A 531 -29.56 0.85 -38.35
CA ARG A 531 -29.82 -0.41 -39.09
C ARG A 531 -29.44 -1.65 -38.29
N GLY A 532 -28.53 -1.52 -37.32
CA GLY A 532 -27.92 -2.66 -36.62
C GLY A 532 -28.89 -3.49 -35.77
N GLY A 533 -29.92 -2.87 -35.21
CA GLY A 533 -30.88 -3.54 -34.33
C GLY A 533 -31.90 -4.42 -35.04
N GLU A 534 -32.14 -4.22 -36.35
CA GLU A 534 -33.23 -4.88 -37.09
C GLU A 534 -33.20 -6.41 -37.02
N PRO A 535 -32.07 -7.12 -37.24
CA PRO A 535 -32.07 -8.58 -37.22
C PRO A 535 -32.41 -9.16 -35.84
N MET A 536 -32.02 -8.47 -34.77
CA MET A 536 -32.39 -8.85 -33.41
C MET A 536 -33.88 -8.58 -33.16
N ALA A 537 -34.36 -7.41 -33.57
CA ALA A 537 -35.74 -7.00 -33.36
C ALA A 537 -36.72 -7.92 -34.10
N LEU A 538 -36.41 -8.29 -35.34
CA LEU A 538 -37.23 -9.24 -36.13
C LEU A 538 -37.37 -10.58 -35.41
N SER A 539 -36.27 -11.14 -34.89
CA SER A 539 -36.35 -12.38 -34.10
C SER A 539 -37.10 -12.22 -32.77
N LEU A 540 -37.10 -11.02 -32.15
CA LEU A 540 -37.99 -10.77 -31.01
C LEU A 540 -39.46 -10.74 -31.42
N SER A 541 -39.79 -10.19 -32.60
CA SER A 541 -41.16 -10.22 -33.12
C SER A 541 -41.62 -11.63 -33.50
N GLU A 542 -40.71 -12.51 -33.92
CA GLU A 542 -40.99 -13.94 -34.11
C GLU A 542 -41.28 -14.64 -32.77
N ALA A 543 -40.55 -14.26 -31.70
CA ALA A 543 -40.79 -14.77 -30.35
C ALA A 543 -42.09 -14.24 -29.73
N PHE A 544 -42.48 -13.02 -30.07
CA PHE A 544 -43.63 -12.30 -29.52
C PHE A 544 -44.54 -11.78 -30.65
N PRO A 545 -45.25 -12.68 -31.35
CA PRO A 545 -45.97 -12.35 -32.58
C PRO A 545 -47.12 -11.36 -32.42
N LEU A 546 -47.59 -11.11 -31.19
CA LEU A 546 -48.66 -10.15 -30.92
C LEU A 546 -48.14 -8.74 -30.63
N ALA A 547 -46.84 -8.56 -30.44
CA ALA A 547 -46.23 -7.26 -30.18
C ALA A 547 -46.23 -6.39 -31.45
N MET A 548 -46.46 -5.08 -31.27
CA MET A 548 -46.30 -4.11 -32.35
C MET A 548 -44.83 -4.03 -32.76
N PHE A 549 -44.55 -3.91 -34.07
CA PHE A 549 -43.19 -3.79 -34.58
C PHE A 549 -42.95 -2.47 -35.31
N VAL A 550 -41.87 -1.75 -34.95
CA VAL A 550 -41.55 -0.42 -35.48
C VAL A 550 -40.08 -0.38 -35.91
N HIS A 551 -39.82 0.09 -37.14
CA HIS A 551 -38.47 0.49 -37.56
C HIS A 551 -38.24 1.96 -37.21
N ALA A 552 -37.10 2.28 -36.59
CA ALA A 552 -36.74 3.64 -36.24
C ALA A 552 -35.27 3.95 -36.54
N ALA A 553 -35.02 4.87 -37.47
CA ALA A 553 -33.68 5.37 -37.77
C ALA A 553 -33.28 6.55 -36.87
N SER A 554 -34.27 7.25 -36.33
CA SER A 554 -34.12 8.35 -35.40
C SER A 554 -35.19 8.28 -34.31
N PRO A 555 -35.00 8.98 -33.16
CA PRO A 555 -36.00 9.00 -32.10
C PRO A 555 -37.39 9.43 -32.59
N ASN A 556 -37.47 10.39 -33.52
CA ASN A 556 -38.73 10.93 -34.05
C ASN A 556 -39.58 9.89 -34.81
N ASP A 557 -38.99 8.78 -35.24
CA ASP A 557 -39.74 7.69 -35.90
C ASP A 557 -40.60 6.90 -34.88
N VAL A 558 -40.28 7.00 -33.58
CA VAL A 558 -41.18 6.59 -32.51
C VAL A 558 -42.22 7.70 -32.32
N ARG A 559 -43.46 7.44 -32.73
CA ARG A 559 -44.59 8.39 -32.71
C ARG A 559 -45.55 8.08 -31.55
N SER A 560 -46.48 8.99 -31.29
CA SER A 560 -47.47 8.85 -30.21
C SER A 560 -48.32 7.57 -30.35
N ASP A 561 -48.72 7.22 -31.57
CA ASP A 561 -49.50 6.01 -31.88
C ASP A 561 -48.73 4.71 -31.60
N HIS A 562 -47.39 4.76 -31.53
CA HIS A 562 -46.56 3.60 -31.19
C HIS A 562 -46.46 3.33 -29.67
N VAL A 563 -46.84 4.29 -28.83
CA VAL A 563 -46.74 4.19 -27.36
C VAL A 563 -48.08 4.35 -26.66
N GLU A 564 -49.10 4.87 -27.36
CA GLU A 564 -50.45 5.01 -26.85
C GLU A 564 -51.05 3.62 -26.54
N ASN A 565 -51.63 3.48 -25.35
CA ASN A 565 -52.17 2.23 -24.82
C ASN A 565 -51.17 1.05 -24.71
N GLN A 566 -49.87 1.32 -24.81
CA GLN A 566 -48.81 0.34 -24.60
C GLN A 566 -48.35 0.31 -23.14
N GLU A 567 -47.99 -0.87 -22.66
CA GLU A 567 -47.44 -1.07 -21.32
C GLU A 567 -45.91 -1.19 -21.37
N THR A 568 -45.35 -1.74 -22.45
CA THR A 568 -43.90 -1.92 -22.62
C THR A 568 -43.41 -1.44 -23.99
N VAL A 569 -42.25 -0.78 -24.02
CA VAL A 569 -41.49 -0.49 -25.24
C VAL A 569 -40.12 -1.15 -25.13
N ILE A 570 -39.80 -2.00 -26.11
CA ILE A 570 -38.52 -2.71 -26.22
C ILE A 570 -37.68 -2.04 -27.29
N LEU A 571 -36.62 -1.33 -26.89
CA LEU A 571 -35.63 -0.74 -27.79
C LEU A 571 -34.54 -1.77 -28.09
N VAL A 572 -34.32 -2.08 -29.37
CA VAL A 572 -33.43 -3.16 -29.78
C VAL A 572 -32.27 -2.63 -30.62
N ASP A 573 -31.04 -2.89 -30.19
CA ASP A 573 -29.83 -2.56 -30.95
C ASP A 573 -28.81 -3.70 -30.89
N SER A 574 -28.03 -3.89 -31.95
CA SER A 574 -26.97 -4.91 -31.97
C SER A 574 -25.81 -4.58 -31.02
N VAL A 575 -25.39 -3.31 -30.97
CA VAL A 575 -24.19 -2.87 -30.25
C VAL A 575 -24.39 -1.50 -29.62
N ILE A 576 -24.33 -1.44 -28.30
CA ILE A 576 -24.34 -0.18 -27.55
C ILE A 576 -22.91 0.18 -27.18
N ASN A 577 -22.33 1.14 -27.90
CA ASN A 577 -21.01 1.69 -27.60
C ASN A 577 -21.09 2.77 -26.51
N SER A 578 -21.17 4.05 -26.87
CA SER A 578 -21.23 5.15 -25.89
C SER A 578 -22.59 5.33 -25.22
N GLY A 579 -23.63 4.66 -25.72
CA GLY A 579 -25.01 4.82 -25.27
C GLY A 579 -25.70 6.11 -25.75
N LYS A 580 -25.03 6.96 -26.55
CA LYS A 580 -25.59 8.27 -26.96
C LYS A 580 -26.95 8.13 -27.68
N THR A 581 -27.00 7.32 -28.74
CA THR A 581 -28.23 7.07 -29.50
C THR A 581 -29.34 6.57 -28.58
N LEU A 582 -29.02 5.60 -27.71
CA LEU A 582 -29.98 5.04 -26.78
C LEU A 582 -30.53 6.07 -25.78
N ILE A 583 -29.70 6.99 -25.28
CA ILE A 583 -30.16 8.09 -24.41
C ILE A 583 -31.20 8.96 -25.12
N ASP A 584 -30.98 9.27 -26.40
CA ASP A 584 -31.91 10.08 -27.20
C ASP A 584 -33.25 9.36 -27.39
N PHE A 585 -33.23 8.05 -27.70
CA PHE A 585 -34.44 7.23 -27.81
C PHE A 585 -35.20 7.07 -26.47
N ILE A 586 -34.50 6.84 -25.36
CA ILE A 586 -35.12 6.76 -24.02
C ILE A 586 -35.81 8.09 -23.69
N SER A 587 -35.11 9.20 -23.89
CA SER A 587 -35.62 10.54 -23.57
C SER A 587 -36.86 10.88 -24.40
N HIS A 588 -36.82 10.56 -25.70
CA HIS A 588 -37.95 10.77 -26.61
C HIS A 588 -39.13 9.86 -26.30
N THR A 589 -38.91 8.56 -26.09
CA THR A 589 -39.99 7.62 -25.72
C THR A 589 -40.68 8.06 -24.42
N ARG A 590 -39.90 8.52 -23.44
CA ARG A 590 -40.45 9.03 -22.17
C ARG A 590 -41.21 10.35 -22.33
N SER A 591 -40.81 11.21 -23.28
CA SER A 591 -41.54 12.46 -23.54
C SER A 591 -42.94 12.19 -24.12
N LEU A 592 -43.09 11.09 -24.88
CA LEU A 592 -44.37 10.65 -25.43
C LEU A 592 -45.24 9.90 -24.41
N SER A 593 -44.65 9.08 -23.53
CA SER A 593 -45.38 8.37 -22.48
C SER A 593 -44.61 8.29 -21.16
N ARG A 594 -45.19 8.86 -20.09
CA ARG A 594 -44.61 8.84 -18.74
C ARG A 594 -44.71 7.49 -18.04
N HIS A 595 -45.62 6.61 -18.48
CA HIS A 595 -45.97 5.39 -17.73
C HIS A 595 -45.46 4.10 -18.37
N VAL A 596 -45.05 4.13 -19.65
CA VAL A 596 -44.59 2.92 -20.35
C VAL A 596 -43.28 2.39 -19.75
N GLN A 597 -43.16 1.08 -19.58
CA GLN A 597 -41.90 0.46 -19.19
C GLN A 597 -40.96 0.44 -20.39
N ILE A 598 -39.75 0.98 -20.24
CA ILE A 598 -38.74 0.95 -21.31
C ILE A 598 -37.73 -0.15 -21.00
N ILE A 599 -37.58 -1.09 -21.93
CA ILE A 599 -36.59 -2.16 -21.86
C ILE A 599 -35.68 -2.05 -23.07
N VAL A 600 -34.39 -2.32 -22.87
CA VAL A 600 -33.38 -2.31 -23.92
C VAL A 600 -32.82 -3.71 -24.08
N VAL A 601 -32.76 -4.18 -25.31
CA VAL A 601 -32.15 -5.48 -25.66
C VAL A 601 -30.99 -5.25 -26.59
N ALA A 602 -29.81 -5.78 -26.22
CA ALA A 602 -28.63 -5.67 -27.05
C ALA A 602 -27.76 -6.92 -27.11
N GLY A 603 -27.11 -7.13 -28.25
CA GLY A 603 -26.10 -8.17 -28.40
C GLY A 603 -24.86 -7.85 -27.57
N VAL A 604 -24.35 -6.63 -27.71
CA VAL A 604 -23.15 -6.17 -27.00
C VAL A 604 -23.38 -4.81 -26.37
N VAL A 605 -22.93 -4.63 -25.13
CA VAL A 605 -22.89 -3.34 -24.44
C VAL A 605 -21.48 -3.06 -23.97
N GLN A 606 -20.96 -1.85 -24.22
CA GLN A 606 -19.65 -1.46 -23.71
C GLN A 606 -19.73 -1.23 -22.19
N ALA A 607 -18.85 -1.89 -21.43
CA ALA A 607 -18.93 -1.93 -19.97
C ALA A 607 -18.88 -0.53 -19.34
N ASP A 608 -17.99 0.36 -19.82
CA ASP A 608 -17.90 1.73 -19.27
C ASP A 608 -19.14 2.58 -19.53
N ALA A 609 -19.97 2.27 -20.52
CA ALA A 609 -21.18 3.05 -20.80
C ALA A 609 -22.22 2.89 -19.69
N ILE A 610 -22.23 1.74 -19.03
CA ILE A 610 -23.23 1.33 -18.03
C ILE A 610 -22.67 1.25 -16.59
N LEU A 611 -21.42 1.65 -16.38
CA LEU A 611 -20.88 1.87 -15.04
C LEU A 611 -21.64 3.00 -14.34
N GLN A 612 -21.87 2.84 -13.03
CA GLN A 612 -22.55 3.86 -12.23
C GLN A 612 -21.89 5.24 -12.39
N GLY A 613 -22.72 6.29 -12.43
CA GLY A 613 -22.28 7.68 -12.63
C GLY A 613 -22.04 8.10 -14.09
N ARG A 614 -22.09 7.17 -15.05
CA ARG A 614 -21.97 7.48 -16.49
C ARG A 614 -23.30 7.97 -17.07
N LYS A 615 -23.25 8.66 -18.21
CA LYS A 615 -24.43 9.32 -18.80
C LYS A 615 -25.60 8.37 -19.04
N LEU A 616 -25.32 7.18 -19.60
CA LEU A 616 -26.36 6.17 -19.84
C LEU A 616 -26.86 5.59 -18.51
N ALA A 617 -25.98 5.22 -17.58
CA ALA A 617 -26.39 4.74 -16.25
C ALA A 617 -27.30 5.71 -15.49
N LYS A 618 -27.00 7.01 -15.51
CA LYS A 618 -27.88 8.04 -14.94
C LYS A 618 -29.26 8.06 -15.61
N LYS A 619 -29.32 7.85 -16.92
CA LYS A 619 -30.60 7.82 -17.65
C LYS A 619 -31.40 6.56 -17.38
N ILE A 620 -30.72 5.43 -17.16
CA ILE A 620 -31.33 4.17 -16.72
C ILE A 620 -32.02 4.38 -15.37
N GLU A 621 -31.32 5.01 -14.42
CA GLU A 621 -31.84 5.32 -13.09
C GLU A 621 -33.03 6.30 -13.15
N GLU A 622 -32.86 7.43 -13.86
CA GLU A 622 -33.87 8.49 -13.98
C GLU A 622 -35.20 7.98 -14.55
N HIS A 623 -35.17 7.02 -15.47
CA HIS A 623 -36.35 6.54 -16.21
C HIS A 623 -36.77 5.11 -15.87
N GLY A 624 -36.12 4.47 -14.90
CA GLY A 624 -36.38 3.09 -14.51
C GLY A 624 -36.19 2.08 -15.64
N VAL A 625 -35.22 2.33 -16.54
CA VAL A 625 -34.99 1.48 -17.72
C VAL A 625 -34.36 0.16 -17.30
N LEU A 626 -34.70 -0.94 -17.97
CA LEU A 626 -34.00 -2.23 -17.83
C LEU A 626 -33.16 -2.49 -19.09
N ILE A 627 -31.94 -2.98 -18.93
CA ILE A 627 -31.07 -3.36 -20.05
C ILE A 627 -30.73 -4.84 -19.97
N GLY A 628 -31.00 -5.59 -21.03
CA GLY A 628 -30.56 -6.97 -21.23
C GLY A 628 -29.50 -7.05 -22.31
N ALA A 629 -28.31 -7.53 -21.95
CA ALA A 629 -27.20 -7.71 -22.88
C ALA A 629 -26.77 -9.18 -22.98
N LEU A 630 -26.47 -9.68 -24.18
CA LEU A 630 -25.82 -10.99 -24.27
C LEU A 630 -24.39 -10.91 -23.70
N ARG A 631 -23.68 -9.80 -23.97
CA ARG A 631 -22.29 -9.62 -23.54
C ARG A 631 -21.94 -8.18 -23.19
N LEU A 632 -21.12 -8.03 -22.16
CA LEU A 632 -20.37 -6.81 -21.87
C LEU A 632 -18.98 -6.82 -22.55
N SER A 633 -18.58 -5.70 -23.13
CA SER A 633 -17.28 -5.51 -23.78
C SER A 633 -16.45 -4.45 -23.06
N GLU A 634 -15.23 -4.80 -22.66
CA GLU A 634 -14.22 -3.84 -22.17
C GLU A 634 -13.64 -3.00 -23.32
N ASN A 635 -13.65 -3.54 -24.54
CA ASN A 635 -13.15 -2.84 -25.72
C ASN A 635 -14.17 -1.79 -26.17
N LYS A 636 -13.75 -0.53 -26.20
CA LYS A 636 -14.47 0.56 -26.83
C LYS A 636 -14.02 0.68 -28.28
N PHE A 637 -14.78 0.09 -29.19
CA PHE A 637 -14.48 0.13 -30.62
C PHE A 637 -15.71 0.57 -31.40
N THR A 638 -15.61 1.73 -32.03
CA THR A 638 -16.57 2.14 -33.06
C THR A 638 -16.04 1.59 -34.37
N GLY A 639 -16.76 0.64 -34.97
CA GLY A 639 -16.38 0.11 -36.28
C GLY A 639 -16.30 1.23 -37.32
N VAL A 640 -15.26 1.17 -38.14
CA VAL A 640 -15.11 2.05 -39.30
C VAL A 640 -14.95 1.14 -40.52
N LYS A 641 -15.68 1.41 -41.60
CA LYS A 641 -15.67 0.63 -42.85
C LYS A 641 -16.08 -0.85 -42.64
N GLY A 642 -15.24 -1.80 -43.07
CA GLY A 642 -15.48 -3.25 -43.05
C GLY A 642 -15.60 -3.88 -41.66
N THR A 643 -15.45 -3.10 -40.58
CA THR A 643 -15.61 -3.56 -39.19
C THR A 643 -16.89 -3.05 -38.53
N ASP A 644 -17.67 -2.19 -39.20
CA ASP A 644 -18.95 -1.73 -38.69
C ASP A 644 -20.00 -2.86 -38.74
N THR A 645 -20.77 -2.98 -37.64
CA THR A 645 -21.75 -4.07 -37.51
C THR A 645 -22.91 -3.89 -38.47
N GLY A 646 -23.42 -2.66 -38.64
CA GLY A 646 -24.49 -2.36 -39.60
C GLY A 646 -24.08 -2.69 -41.03
N HIS A 647 -22.88 -2.27 -41.46
CA HIS A 647 -22.39 -2.55 -42.81
C HIS A 647 -22.19 -4.05 -43.06
N ARG A 648 -21.66 -4.80 -42.09
CA ARG A 648 -21.48 -6.26 -42.21
C ARG A 648 -22.80 -7.01 -42.24
N LEU A 649 -23.82 -6.55 -41.52
CA LEU A 649 -25.15 -7.19 -41.50
C LEU A 649 -25.84 -7.14 -42.87
N PHE A 650 -25.59 -6.11 -43.67
CA PHE A 650 -26.26 -5.89 -44.96
C PHE A 650 -25.32 -5.92 -46.17
N ASN A 651 -24.05 -6.32 -45.99
CA ASN A 651 -23.02 -6.36 -47.04
C ASN A 651 -22.80 -4.99 -47.75
N THR A 652 -22.96 -3.90 -47.01
CA THR A 652 -22.80 -2.52 -47.50
C THR A 652 -21.46 -1.91 -47.10
N THR A 653 -20.43 -2.73 -46.84
CA THR A 653 -19.10 -2.29 -46.37
C THR A 653 -18.33 -1.39 -47.35
N HIS A 654 -18.87 -1.20 -48.55
CA HIS A 654 -18.34 -0.33 -49.61
C HIS A 654 -19.04 1.04 -49.69
N MET A 655 -20.13 1.27 -48.92
CA MET A 655 -21.00 2.45 -49.06
C MET A 655 -20.58 3.68 -48.25
N ASP A 656 -19.40 3.66 -47.62
CA ASP A 656 -18.82 4.80 -46.90
C ASP A 656 -17.45 5.20 -47.46
#